data_AF-A0A419T802-F1
#
_entry.id   AF-A0A419T802-F1
#
_cell.length_a   1.000
_cell.length_b   1.000
_cell.length_c   1.000
_cell.angle_alpha   90.00
_cell.angle_beta   90.00
_cell.angle_gamma   90.00
#
_symmetry.space_group_name_H-M   'P 1'
#
loop_
_entity.id
_entity.type
_entity.pdbx_description
1 polymer ?
#
loop_
_entity_poly.entity_id
_entity_poly.type
_entity_poly.pdbx_seq_one_letter_code
_entity_poly.pdbx_strand_id
1 'polypeptide(L)'
;MDLTLNEYGYITNYLVSGRKETPYSSLVSGKDQLACEKVMRKESIDHCIVMPEGEIRLGEQSSLGMPWEYYYTYGNWFVDKSLFYPLLKKIELHGAVVLHVEEDLQAKAWLWSYGAVDVWVNGVYNGGIETPVYKPISREVLTLDLKKGDNLIFVRLQNLGVRDTRTLFAIQIPGEERSKIKVKLPHMESAKEAAAAGDWLSGIVLKEGILKFPSIAPEKTKIVYDARPVDFSQYGSRYSRKNISGQAEEALVPHNPYFSVEISTCGQTLSRRFERQELLDPVWSGGSDPDKNRERVYERIASVLQIPRGDGDNFSMYPVLARRYTGAIHAIDEKEIYKSLDQIESRRDCSDFLSCAMARFMKLYPMDEAMAARCKEVMLNYRYWMDETGNDGMCFWSENHSLMFFVSAYIAGDCYPEDVFIRSGKTGNEMKEIAGIRMNDWLKETLQDGFDEFHSGGYTPITFAALLNVVDFGDEELSKLAVKTTDRLLHDLSLQTFKGVSIAPMGRVYREALYPYAQDIQSLINLMDPEAPDWFSEWVIFLATSKYQIPVGLKARMKEPLSLCYDESNSSICIEKNAHYMMTSVQSNHKEIPRKWENIYGKEGVDIGSFTYVKSLNECFHGTTQFQPGVFGYQQHMWYASLDPAAVVFVTHPGGSCEACSVRPGYWFGNGIMPAIRQVNNIIYAIYRIPESHPIPFTHVYWPQSRFLEQVMREGWLAGRAGTGYVGIWCSHVLKPYQDELTDCEYRADSRDAAYICICGSQEEFETLEAFINDCIKRNPVYKEGLATLRCGSEILTYEACENLTQYI
;
A
#
# COMPACT_ATOMS: atom_id res chain seq x y z
N MET A 1 24.59 -26.65 10.05
CA MET A 1 23.83 -25.42 9.79
C MET A 1 22.71 -25.47 10.77
N ASP A 2 22.75 -24.55 11.73
CA ASP A 2 21.84 -24.56 12.85
C ASP A 2 20.86 -23.42 12.59
N LEU A 3 19.72 -23.74 12.00
CA LEU A 3 18.65 -22.76 11.82
C LEU A 3 18.05 -22.47 13.19
N THR A 4 17.77 -21.21 13.47
CA THR A 4 17.22 -20.77 14.75
C THR A 4 15.93 -19.98 14.54
N LEU A 5 15.19 -19.80 15.62
CA LEU A 5 14.17 -18.77 15.69
C LEU A 5 14.85 -17.40 15.56
N ASN A 6 14.13 -16.38 15.05
CA ASN A 6 14.65 -15.01 15.06
C ASN A 6 14.69 -14.43 16.50
N GLU A 7 15.20 -13.22 16.68
CA GLU A 7 15.34 -12.60 18.01
C GLU A 7 14.00 -12.43 18.77
N TYR A 8 12.87 -12.43 18.05
CA TYR A 8 11.51 -12.32 18.62
C TYR A 8 10.81 -13.68 18.78
N GLY A 9 11.49 -14.79 18.49
CA GLY A 9 10.97 -16.15 18.64
C GLY A 9 10.14 -16.67 17.45
N TYR A 10 10.13 -15.98 16.31
CA TYR A 10 9.46 -16.46 15.11
C TYR A 10 10.25 -17.59 14.44
N ILE A 11 9.53 -18.60 13.98
CA ILE A 11 10.06 -19.56 13.02
C ILE A 11 10.06 -18.89 11.64
N THR A 12 11.22 -18.77 11.01
CA THR A 12 11.40 -18.10 9.71
C THR A 12 11.81 -19.04 8.58
N ASN A 13 12.02 -20.32 8.89
CA ASN A 13 12.51 -21.33 7.95
C ASN A 13 11.46 -22.43 7.78
N TYR A 14 10.92 -22.58 6.58
CA TYR A 14 9.90 -23.58 6.26
C TYR A 14 10.18 -24.23 4.91
N LEU A 15 9.72 -25.47 4.75
CA LEU A 15 9.28 -25.92 3.44
C LEU A 15 7.83 -25.49 3.25
N VAL A 16 7.51 -24.91 2.10
CA VAL A 16 6.19 -24.36 1.79
C VAL A 16 5.77 -24.90 0.43
N SER A 17 4.52 -25.33 0.29
CA SER A 17 4.00 -25.71 -1.01
C SER A 17 3.83 -24.47 -1.89
N GLY A 18 3.72 -24.65 -3.20
CA GLY A 18 3.13 -23.60 -4.03
C GLY A 18 1.72 -23.22 -3.52
N ARG A 19 1.28 -21.99 -3.85
CA ARG A 19 -0.09 -21.52 -3.59
C ARG A 19 -1.02 -22.16 -4.61
N LYS A 20 -1.99 -22.95 -4.17
CA LYS A 20 -3.03 -23.52 -5.03
C LYS A 20 -4.19 -22.54 -5.13
N GLU A 21 -4.51 -22.14 -6.35
CA GLU A 21 -5.59 -21.21 -6.65
C GLU A 21 -6.66 -21.94 -7.46
N THR A 22 -7.89 -21.95 -6.98
CA THR A 22 -9.03 -22.54 -7.69
C THR A 22 -10.12 -21.49 -7.91
N PRO A 23 -10.75 -21.40 -9.10
CA PRO A 23 -11.89 -20.51 -9.30
C PRO A 23 -12.97 -20.73 -8.23
N TYR A 24 -13.49 -19.64 -7.67
CA TYR A 24 -14.55 -19.69 -6.66
C TYR A 24 -15.79 -18.95 -7.13
N SER A 25 -16.95 -19.48 -6.78
CA SER A 25 -18.25 -18.85 -6.99
C SER A 25 -19.15 -19.18 -5.81
N SER A 26 -19.96 -18.23 -5.36
CA SER A 26 -20.93 -18.41 -4.29
C SER A 26 -22.33 -18.05 -4.78
N LEU A 27 -23.39 -18.55 -4.14
CA LEU A 27 -24.76 -18.09 -4.39
C LEU A 27 -25.16 -16.94 -3.45
N VAL A 28 -24.26 -16.52 -2.55
CA VAL A 28 -24.48 -15.41 -1.63
C VAL A 28 -24.74 -14.13 -2.43
N SER A 29 -25.84 -13.47 -2.10
CA SER A 29 -26.25 -12.19 -2.66
C SER A 29 -26.84 -11.31 -1.57
N GLY A 30 -26.59 -10.01 -1.66
CA GLY A 30 -27.11 -9.03 -0.71
C GLY A 30 -26.71 -7.63 -1.12
N LYS A 31 -27.28 -6.64 -0.43
CA LYS A 31 -27.00 -5.21 -0.67
C LYS A 31 -25.78 -4.69 0.09
N ASP A 32 -25.28 -5.49 1.04
CA ASP A 32 -24.06 -5.23 1.80
C ASP A 32 -22.98 -6.19 1.31
N GLN A 33 -22.06 -5.66 0.49
CA GLN A 33 -21.00 -6.43 -0.13
C GLN A 33 -19.99 -6.97 0.90
N LEU A 34 -19.69 -6.23 1.98
CA LEU A 34 -18.78 -6.70 3.03
C LEU A 34 -19.39 -7.86 3.83
N ALA A 35 -20.68 -7.77 4.16
CA ALA A 35 -21.39 -8.86 4.81
C ALA A 35 -21.43 -10.11 3.92
N CYS A 36 -21.68 -9.95 2.61
CA CYS A 36 -21.65 -11.06 1.66
C CYS A 36 -20.29 -11.73 1.61
N GLU A 37 -19.21 -10.95 1.49
CA GLU A 37 -17.84 -11.49 1.48
C GLU A 37 -17.47 -12.20 2.78
N LYS A 38 -17.95 -11.73 3.94
CA LYS A 38 -17.75 -12.42 5.21
C LYS A 38 -18.38 -13.81 5.22
N VAL A 39 -19.55 -13.98 4.58
CA VAL A 39 -20.16 -15.29 4.40
C VAL A 39 -19.35 -16.13 3.41
N MET A 40 -18.97 -15.57 2.26
CA MET A 40 -18.15 -16.27 1.26
C MET A 40 -16.81 -16.77 1.82
N ARG A 41 -16.17 -15.98 2.70
CA ARG A 41 -14.94 -16.36 3.42
C ARG A 41 -15.11 -17.58 4.31
N LYS A 42 -16.29 -17.77 4.90
CA LYS A 42 -16.62 -18.96 5.69
C LYS A 42 -17.02 -20.15 4.81
N GLU A 43 -17.72 -19.89 3.71
CA GLU A 43 -18.10 -20.94 2.75
C GLU A 43 -16.91 -21.54 2.00
N SER A 44 -15.82 -20.78 1.81
CA SER A 44 -14.65 -21.22 1.05
C SER A 44 -13.69 -22.13 1.81
N ILE A 45 -13.87 -22.32 3.12
CA ILE A 45 -12.95 -23.05 4.00
C ILE A 45 -13.54 -24.35 4.54
N ASP A 46 -12.66 -25.28 4.94
CA ASP A 46 -12.99 -26.53 5.61
C ASP A 46 -11.95 -26.85 6.69
N HIS A 47 -12.36 -27.42 7.83
CA HIS A 47 -11.43 -27.88 8.88
C HIS A 47 -11.33 -29.40 8.88
N CYS A 48 -10.12 -29.90 9.10
CA CYS A 48 -9.84 -31.32 9.15
C CYS A 48 -8.94 -31.62 10.34
N ILE A 49 -9.29 -32.63 11.13
CA ILE A 49 -8.44 -33.10 12.23
C ILE A 49 -7.31 -34.02 11.73
N VAL A 50 -7.44 -34.56 10.51
CA VAL A 50 -6.47 -35.47 9.91
C VAL A 50 -5.46 -34.66 9.12
N MET A 51 -4.18 -34.82 9.45
CA MET A 51 -3.09 -34.18 8.71
C MET A 51 -3.06 -34.70 7.27
N PRO A 52 -2.88 -33.82 6.25
CA PRO A 52 -2.72 -34.26 4.87
C PRO A 52 -1.55 -35.27 4.72
N GLU A 53 -1.80 -36.38 4.02
CA GLU A 53 -0.79 -37.39 3.72
C GLU A 53 0.15 -36.94 2.60
N GLY A 54 1.38 -37.47 2.59
CA GLY A 54 2.38 -37.21 1.55
C GLY A 54 3.80 -37.10 2.10
N GLU A 55 4.79 -37.26 1.22
CA GLU A 55 6.20 -37.02 1.58
C GLU A 55 6.47 -35.51 1.64
N ILE A 56 7.02 -35.04 2.76
CA ILE A 56 7.42 -33.64 2.93
C ILE A 56 8.92 -33.54 2.68
N ARG A 57 9.26 -33.35 1.40
CA ARG A 57 10.63 -33.26 0.92
C ARG A 57 10.71 -32.21 -0.17
N LEU A 58 11.78 -31.42 -0.15
CA LEU A 58 12.00 -30.38 -1.15
C LEU A 58 11.95 -30.97 -2.58
N GLY A 59 11.17 -30.33 -3.45
CA GLY A 59 10.92 -30.75 -4.84
C GLY A 59 9.81 -31.79 -5.02
N GLU A 60 9.42 -32.52 -3.98
CA GLU A 60 8.32 -33.48 -4.05
C GLU A 60 6.96 -32.79 -4.12
N GLN A 61 6.00 -33.47 -4.74
CA GLN A 61 4.63 -32.98 -4.84
C GLN A 61 3.92 -33.08 -3.49
N SER A 62 3.47 -31.94 -2.98
CA SER A 62 2.56 -31.89 -1.83
C SER A 62 1.19 -32.47 -2.19
N SER A 63 0.35 -32.70 -1.17
CA SER A 63 -1.05 -33.10 -1.34
C SER A 63 -1.91 -32.07 -2.10
N LEU A 64 -1.42 -30.85 -2.31
CA LEU A 64 -2.05 -29.85 -3.18
C LEU A 64 -1.70 -30.02 -4.67
N GLY A 65 -0.78 -30.92 -5.01
CA GLY A 65 -0.23 -31.06 -6.37
C GLY A 65 0.75 -29.94 -6.74
N MET A 66 1.31 -29.27 -5.73
CA MET A 66 2.34 -28.24 -5.88
C MET A 66 3.66 -28.74 -5.25
N PRO A 67 4.83 -28.43 -5.82
CA PRO A 67 6.11 -28.85 -5.24
C PRO A 67 6.36 -28.17 -3.89
N TRP A 68 7.04 -28.85 -2.98
CA TRP A 68 7.59 -28.27 -1.76
C TRP A 68 8.85 -27.46 -2.08
N GLU A 69 8.86 -26.20 -1.67
CA GLU A 69 9.96 -25.25 -1.88
C GLU A 69 10.51 -24.78 -0.53
N TYR A 70 11.79 -24.44 -0.48
CA TYR A 70 12.33 -23.76 0.69
C TYR A 70 11.90 -22.30 0.66
N TYR A 71 11.18 -21.87 1.69
CA TYR A 71 10.70 -20.49 1.77
C TYR A 71 11.81 -19.58 2.27
N TYR A 72 12.50 -18.94 1.33
CA TYR A 72 13.46 -17.88 1.60
C TYR A 72 12.86 -16.52 1.28
N THR A 73 12.88 -15.61 2.25
CA THR A 73 12.64 -14.17 2.02
C THR A 73 13.44 -13.41 3.07
N TYR A 74 14.32 -12.52 2.62
CA TYR A 74 15.17 -11.75 3.53
C TYR A 74 14.33 -10.89 4.46
N GLY A 75 14.55 -11.00 5.78
CA GLY A 75 13.87 -10.19 6.80
C GLY A 75 12.40 -10.55 7.09
N ASN A 76 11.77 -11.45 6.32
CA ASN A 76 10.35 -11.79 6.52
C ASN A 76 10.18 -12.78 7.69
N TRP A 77 9.29 -12.45 8.62
CA TRP A 77 8.96 -13.31 9.76
C TRP A 77 7.78 -14.24 9.48
N PHE A 78 7.04 -13.98 8.40
CA PHE A 78 5.87 -14.71 7.99
C PHE A 78 6.17 -15.54 6.75
N VAL A 79 5.48 -16.66 6.61
CA VAL A 79 5.28 -17.25 5.29
C VAL A 79 4.23 -16.41 4.59
N ASP A 80 4.65 -15.44 3.78
CA ASP A 80 3.80 -14.54 3.01
C ASP A 80 3.74 -14.96 1.53
N LYS A 81 2.53 -15.27 1.06
CA LYS A 81 2.18 -15.51 -0.35
C LYS A 81 0.95 -14.68 -0.77
N SER A 82 0.76 -13.52 -0.13
CA SER A 82 -0.34 -12.59 -0.40
C SER A 82 -0.32 -12.07 -1.84
N LEU A 83 -1.49 -11.78 -2.38
CA LEU A 83 -1.67 -11.28 -3.75
C LEU A 83 -2.98 -10.50 -3.91
N PHE A 84 -3.05 -9.73 -4.99
CA PHE A 84 -4.27 -9.12 -5.47
C PHE A 84 -5.04 -10.06 -6.41
N TYR A 85 -6.32 -10.30 -6.12
CA TYR A 85 -7.23 -11.15 -6.89
C TYR A 85 -8.35 -10.31 -7.53
N PRO A 86 -8.29 -10.05 -8.84
CA PRO A 86 -9.37 -9.33 -9.53
C PRO A 86 -10.67 -10.15 -9.62
N LEU A 87 -10.57 -11.48 -9.51
CA LEU A 87 -11.70 -12.41 -9.55
C LEU A 87 -11.59 -13.37 -8.36
N LEU A 88 -12.74 -13.85 -7.88
CA LEU A 88 -12.80 -14.72 -6.70
C LEU A 88 -12.06 -16.05 -6.90
N LYS A 89 -11.26 -16.43 -5.90
CA LYS A 89 -10.51 -17.70 -5.85
C LYS A 89 -10.62 -18.35 -4.46
N LYS A 90 -10.59 -19.68 -4.38
CA LYS A 90 -10.21 -20.40 -3.16
C LYS A 90 -8.70 -20.60 -3.18
N ILE A 91 -8.05 -20.26 -2.07
CA ILE A 91 -6.61 -20.29 -1.89
C ILE A 91 -6.25 -21.32 -0.83
N GLU A 92 -5.28 -22.18 -1.15
CA GLU A 92 -4.73 -23.16 -0.22
C GLU A 92 -3.20 -23.14 -0.26
N LEU A 93 -2.57 -23.32 0.91
CA LEU A 93 -1.12 -23.33 1.09
C LEU A 93 -0.74 -24.27 2.23
N HIS A 94 0.29 -25.09 2.04
CA HIS A 94 0.89 -25.90 3.11
C HIS A 94 2.26 -25.37 3.52
N GLY A 95 2.57 -25.47 4.81
CA GLY A 95 3.87 -25.18 5.39
C GLY A 95 4.30 -26.29 6.31
N ALA A 96 5.61 -26.57 6.37
CA ALA A 96 6.16 -27.60 7.23
C ALA A 96 7.55 -27.21 7.75
N VAL A 97 7.78 -27.48 9.03
CA VAL A 97 9.06 -27.24 9.72
C VAL A 97 9.29 -28.32 10.76
N VAL A 98 10.54 -28.56 11.12
CA VAL A 98 10.91 -29.46 12.22
C VAL A 98 11.49 -28.65 13.38
N LEU A 99 10.96 -28.84 14.59
CA LEU A 99 11.51 -28.28 15.82
C LEU A 99 12.23 -29.37 16.61
N HIS A 100 13.52 -29.15 16.87
CA HIS A 100 14.35 -30.08 17.63
C HIS A 100 14.52 -29.60 19.08
N VAL A 101 14.29 -30.50 20.03
CA VAL A 101 14.47 -30.27 21.46
C VAL A 101 15.23 -31.43 22.11
N GLU A 102 16.10 -31.11 23.08
CA GLU A 102 16.97 -32.11 23.74
C GLU A 102 16.25 -32.91 24.86
N GLU A 103 15.12 -32.37 25.34
CA GLU A 103 14.23 -32.92 26.36
C GLU A 103 12.77 -32.66 25.97
N ASP A 104 11.83 -33.46 26.49
CA ASP A 104 10.39 -33.18 26.33
C ASP A 104 10.11 -31.76 26.83
N LEU A 105 9.47 -30.96 25.98
CA LEU A 105 9.26 -29.53 26.20
C LEU A 105 7.83 -29.16 25.80
N GLN A 106 7.13 -28.48 26.69
CA GLN A 106 5.90 -27.79 26.34
C GLN A 106 6.23 -26.33 26.04
N ALA A 107 5.89 -25.86 24.84
CA ALA A 107 6.14 -24.49 24.42
C ALA A 107 4.81 -23.78 24.12
N LYS A 108 4.68 -22.54 24.62
CA LYS A 108 3.56 -21.68 24.25
C LYS A 108 3.86 -21.07 22.89
N ALA A 109 2.96 -21.22 21.93
CA ALA A 109 3.13 -20.67 20.59
C ALA A 109 2.00 -19.69 20.25
N TRP A 110 2.32 -18.58 19.61
CA TRP A 110 1.37 -17.65 19.03
C TRP A 110 1.29 -17.90 17.53
N LEU A 111 0.11 -18.29 17.06
CA LEU A 111 -0.21 -18.47 15.66
C LEU A 111 -0.84 -17.18 15.13
N TRP A 112 -0.25 -16.61 14.09
CA TRP A 112 -0.69 -15.37 13.46
C TRP A 112 -1.18 -15.64 12.05
N SER A 113 -2.38 -15.17 11.67
CA SER A 113 -2.86 -15.23 10.29
C SER A 113 -4.05 -14.30 10.02
N TYR A 114 -4.29 -14.01 8.74
CA TYR A 114 -5.57 -13.50 8.22
C TYR A 114 -6.44 -14.64 7.64
N GLY A 115 -5.83 -15.77 7.28
CA GLY A 115 -6.51 -16.94 6.76
C GLY A 115 -6.97 -17.90 7.87
N ALA A 116 -7.78 -18.88 7.49
CA ALA A 116 -7.99 -20.06 8.32
C ALA A 116 -6.71 -20.89 8.33
N VAL A 117 -6.31 -21.38 9.50
CA VAL A 117 -5.09 -22.18 9.64
C VAL A 117 -5.37 -23.38 10.52
N ASP A 118 -4.92 -24.55 10.09
CA ASP A 118 -4.86 -25.77 10.90
C ASP A 118 -3.39 -26.14 11.17
N VAL A 119 -3.08 -26.53 12.40
CA VAL A 119 -1.73 -26.91 12.83
C VAL A 119 -1.72 -28.33 13.40
N TRP A 120 -0.73 -29.12 13.01
CA TRP A 120 -0.46 -30.44 13.55
C TRP A 120 0.96 -30.53 14.11
N VAL A 121 1.12 -31.26 15.21
CA VAL A 121 2.41 -31.62 15.81
C VAL A 121 2.54 -33.13 15.75
N ASN A 122 3.55 -33.63 15.03
CA ASN A 122 3.78 -35.07 14.84
C ASN A 122 2.54 -35.83 14.32
N GLY A 123 1.79 -35.20 13.42
CA GLY A 123 0.56 -35.77 12.84
C GLY A 123 -0.70 -35.63 13.71
N VAL A 124 -0.59 -35.12 14.94
CA VAL A 124 -1.72 -34.90 15.85
C VAL A 124 -2.20 -33.45 15.72
N TYR A 125 -3.50 -33.25 15.51
CA TYR A 125 -4.09 -31.91 15.42
C TYR A 125 -3.87 -31.14 16.74
N ASN A 126 -3.40 -29.90 16.62
CA ASN A 126 -3.00 -29.06 17.75
C ASN A 126 -3.73 -27.70 17.77
N GLY A 127 -4.81 -27.55 16.99
CA GLY A 127 -5.61 -26.34 16.91
C GLY A 127 -5.26 -25.47 15.70
N GLY A 128 -5.72 -24.22 15.71
CA GLY A 128 -5.68 -23.39 14.53
C GLY A 128 -6.46 -22.08 14.67
N ILE A 129 -6.55 -21.33 13.56
CA ILE A 129 -7.45 -20.18 13.39
C ILE A 129 -8.63 -20.65 12.54
N GLU A 130 -9.84 -20.60 13.10
CA GLU A 130 -11.03 -21.11 12.42
C GLU A 130 -11.53 -20.18 11.30
N THR A 131 -11.69 -18.90 11.61
CA THR A 131 -12.36 -17.96 10.69
C THR A 131 -11.35 -17.01 10.07
N PRO A 132 -11.24 -16.96 8.72
CA PRO A 132 -10.43 -15.95 8.05
C PRO A 132 -11.08 -14.57 8.20
N VAL A 133 -10.25 -13.54 8.33
CA VAL A 133 -10.65 -12.15 8.51
C VAL A 133 -9.92 -11.28 7.49
N TYR A 134 -10.51 -10.13 7.15
CA TYR A 134 -9.83 -9.15 6.31
C TYR A 134 -8.83 -8.33 7.14
N LYS A 135 -9.25 -7.86 8.32
CA LYS A 135 -8.43 -7.16 9.32
C LYS A 135 -9.15 -7.09 10.68
N PRO A 136 -8.45 -6.90 11.81
CA PRO A 136 -7.00 -6.98 11.96
C PRO A 136 -6.50 -8.43 11.86
N ILE A 137 -5.18 -8.62 11.90
CA ILE A 137 -4.59 -9.97 11.95
C ILE A 137 -5.07 -10.72 13.19
N SER A 138 -5.40 -12.01 13.04
CA SER A 138 -5.78 -12.86 14.17
C SER A 138 -4.56 -13.45 14.86
N ARG A 139 -4.66 -13.64 16.18
CA ARG A 139 -3.68 -14.36 16.99
C ARG A 139 -4.37 -15.43 17.82
N GLU A 140 -3.96 -16.68 17.64
CA GLU A 140 -4.35 -17.79 18.50
C GLU A 140 -3.17 -18.29 19.32
N VAL A 141 -3.44 -18.78 20.52
CA VAL A 141 -2.42 -19.29 21.44
C VAL A 141 -2.51 -20.82 21.47
N LEU A 142 -1.48 -21.46 20.95
CA LEU A 142 -1.34 -22.92 20.92
C LEU A 142 -0.38 -23.39 22.02
N THR A 143 -0.49 -24.67 22.37
CA THR A 143 0.44 -25.36 23.26
C THR A 143 1.08 -26.51 22.49
N LEU A 144 2.35 -26.35 22.15
CA LEU A 144 3.12 -27.35 21.40
C LEU A 144 3.74 -28.33 22.38
N ASP A 145 3.25 -29.58 22.40
CA ASP A 145 3.85 -30.67 23.17
C ASP A 145 4.98 -31.32 22.35
N LEU A 146 6.20 -30.80 22.51
CA LEU A 146 7.38 -31.25 21.79
C LEU A 146 8.04 -32.42 22.53
N LYS A 147 8.27 -33.52 21.82
CA LYS A 147 9.00 -34.69 22.32
C LYS A 147 10.49 -34.53 22.11
N LYS A 148 11.30 -35.11 23.00
CA LYS A 148 12.74 -35.20 22.81
C LYS A 148 13.06 -35.69 21.38
N GLY A 149 13.89 -34.93 20.67
CA GLY A 149 14.22 -35.18 19.26
C GLY A 149 13.50 -34.22 18.32
N ASP A 150 13.24 -34.70 17.11
CA ASP A 150 12.65 -33.92 16.01
C ASP A 150 11.12 -33.97 16.05
N ASN A 151 10.47 -32.81 16.01
CA ASN A 151 9.02 -32.67 16.00
C ASN A 151 8.58 -31.99 14.72
N LEU A 152 7.77 -32.66 13.91
CA LEU A 152 7.18 -32.09 12.71
C LEU A 152 6.03 -31.16 13.08
N ILE A 153 6.11 -29.91 12.65
CA ILE A 153 5.01 -28.97 12.66
C ILE A 153 4.51 -28.83 11.22
N PHE A 154 3.25 -29.19 10.99
CA PHE A 154 2.58 -29.04 9.70
C PHE A 154 1.50 -27.97 9.82
N VAL A 155 1.40 -27.11 8.81
CA VAL A 155 0.47 -25.99 8.73
C VAL A 155 -0.31 -26.09 7.43
N ARG A 156 -1.64 -26.03 7.50
CA ARG A 156 -2.52 -25.83 6.35
C ARG A 156 -3.19 -24.47 6.48
N LEU A 157 -3.00 -23.61 5.49
CA LEU A 157 -3.66 -22.32 5.39
C LEU A 157 -4.70 -22.34 4.27
N GLN A 158 -5.88 -21.78 4.53
CA GLN A 158 -6.94 -21.56 3.56
C GLN A 158 -7.46 -20.12 3.60
N ASN A 159 -7.82 -19.57 2.44
CA ASN A 159 -8.40 -18.23 2.35
C ASN A 159 -9.31 -18.05 1.11
N LEU A 160 -10.13 -17.00 1.11
CA LEU A 160 -10.82 -16.50 -0.08
C LEU A 160 -9.97 -15.41 -0.74
N GLY A 161 -9.52 -15.66 -1.97
CA GLY A 161 -8.90 -14.66 -2.84
C GLY A 161 -9.94 -13.67 -3.33
N VAL A 162 -9.92 -12.45 -2.79
CA VAL A 162 -10.74 -11.30 -3.16
C VAL A 162 -9.94 -10.02 -2.96
N ARG A 163 -9.70 -9.25 -4.04
CA ARG A 163 -8.89 -8.03 -4.02
C ARG A 163 -7.53 -8.27 -3.37
N ASP A 164 -7.01 -7.33 -2.58
CA ASP A 164 -5.84 -7.56 -1.73
C ASP A 164 -6.13 -8.62 -0.67
N THR A 165 -5.61 -9.84 -0.89
CA THR A 165 -5.81 -10.98 0.01
C THR A 165 -4.50 -11.36 0.70
N ARG A 166 -4.50 -11.17 2.02
CA ARG A 166 -3.38 -11.52 2.89
C ARG A 166 -3.37 -13.03 3.13
N THR A 167 -2.49 -13.72 2.43
CA THR A 167 -2.32 -15.17 2.48
C THR A 167 -1.00 -15.47 3.18
N LEU A 168 -1.03 -15.42 4.51
CA LEU A 168 0.17 -15.58 5.32
C LEU A 168 -0.10 -16.26 6.66
N PHE A 169 0.92 -16.90 7.22
CA PHE A 169 0.93 -17.33 8.62
C PHE A 169 2.30 -17.11 9.26
N ALA A 170 2.32 -17.05 10.59
CA ALA A 170 3.55 -17.16 11.37
C ALA A 170 3.29 -17.89 12.70
N ILE A 171 4.31 -18.60 13.19
CA ILE A 171 4.33 -19.22 14.51
C ILE A 171 5.47 -18.58 15.30
N GLN A 172 5.14 -18.01 16.45
CA GLN A 172 6.07 -17.34 17.36
C GLN A 172 6.11 -18.07 18.70
N ILE A 173 7.31 -18.33 19.22
CA ILE A 173 7.55 -18.84 20.57
C ILE A 173 8.04 -17.65 21.42
N PRO A 174 7.14 -16.92 22.10
CA PRO A 174 7.51 -15.67 22.77
C PRO A 174 8.30 -15.90 24.07
N GLY A 175 8.16 -17.06 24.70
CA GLY A 175 8.77 -17.36 25.99
C GLY A 175 10.25 -17.71 25.90
N GLU A 176 10.90 -17.83 27.06
CA GLU A 176 12.34 -18.13 27.17
C GLU A 176 12.70 -19.54 26.68
N GLU A 177 11.72 -20.44 26.62
CA GLU A 177 11.87 -21.80 26.09
C GLU A 177 12.36 -21.81 24.64
N ARG A 178 12.19 -20.71 23.90
CA ARG A 178 12.75 -20.53 22.54
C ARG A 178 14.25 -20.82 22.47
N SER A 179 14.99 -20.57 23.55
CA SER A 179 16.43 -20.86 23.63
C SER A 179 16.77 -22.36 23.63
N LYS A 180 15.79 -23.22 23.93
CA LYS A 180 15.91 -24.68 23.93
C LYS A 180 15.49 -25.32 22.59
N ILE A 181 14.99 -24.53 21.65
CA ILE A 181 14.43 -25.01 20.39
C ILE A 181 15.39 -24.70 19.24
N LYS A 182 15.77 -25.73 18.47
CA LYS A 182 16.48 -25.58 17.21
C LYS A 182 15.52 -25.81 16.04
N VAL A 183 15.70 -25.08 14.96
CA VAL A 183 14.88 -25.22 13.75
C VAL A 183 15.59 -26.12 12.75
N LYS A 184 14.83 -26.98 12.09
CA LYS A 184 15.27 -27.83 10.98
C LYS A 184 14.21 -27.80 9.87
N LEU A 185 14.63 -28.08 8.65
CA LEU A 185 13.72 -28.32 7.54
C LEU A 185 13.38 -29.82 7.48
N PRO A 186 12.12 -30.20 7.15
CA PRO A 186 11.78 -31.58 6.85
C PRO A 186 12.72 -32.15 5.78
N HIS A 187 13.21 -33.38 6.01
CA HIS A 187 14.21 -34.02 5.15
C HIS A 187 15.42 -33.11 4.86
N MET A 188 16.12 -32.69 5.93
CA MET A 188 17.21 -31.71 5.86
C MET A 188 18.28 -32.01 4.80
N GLU A 189 18.56 -33.29 4.50
CA GLU A 189 19.52 -33.70 3.48
C GLU A 189 19.20 -33.13 2.08
N SER A 190 17.92 -33.02 1.71
CA SER A 190 17.51 -32.43 0.44
C SER A 190 17.42 -30.91 0.48
N ALA A 191 17.26 -30.30 1.66
CA ALA A 191 17.06 -28.86 1.82
C ALA A 191 18.35 -28.09 2.15
N LYS A 192 19.41 -28.79 2.55
CA LYS A 192 20.68 -28.21 3.01
C LYS A 192 21.31 -27.23 2.01
N GLU A 193 21.31 -27.57 0.71
CA GLU A 193 21.89 -26.70 -0.32
C GLU A 193 21.07 -25.42 -0.51
N ALA A 194 19.73 -25.51 -0.52
CA ALA A 194 18.85 -24.36 -0.60
C ALA A 194 18.96 -23.43 0.63
N ALA A 195 19.03 -24.02 1.84
CA ALA A 195 19.23 -23.25 3.06
C ALA A 195 20.60 -22.53 3.06
N ALA A 196 21.66 -23.20 2.60
CA ALA A 196 22.98 -22.58 2.40
C ALA A 196 22.97 -21.42 1.40
N ALA A 197 22.22 -21.55 0.31
CA ALA A 197 22.05 -20.46 -0.66
C ALA A 197 21.29 -19.27 -0.05
N GLY A 198 20.27 -19.52 0.77
CA GLY A 198 19.55 -18.47 1.51
C GLY A 198 20.44 -17.72 2.52
N ASP A 199 21.26 -18.45 3.28
CA ASP A 199 22.25 -17.86 4.20
C ASP A 199 23.27 -17.01 3.45
N TRP A 200 23.76 -17.49 2.30
CA TRP A 200 24.67 -16.72 1.45
C TRP A 200 24.03 -15.43 0.94
N LEU A 201 22.77 -15.49 0.45
CA LEU A 201 22.03 -14.31 0.00
C LEU A 201 21.83 -13.29 1.14
N SER A 202 21.57 -13.78 2.35
CA SER A 202 21.38 -12.94 3.54
C SER A 202 22.67 -12.22 3.96
N GLY A 203 23.83 -12.83 3.70
CA GLY A 203 25.13 -12.24 4.02
C GLY A 203 25.66 -11.22 3.01
N ILE A 204 24.95 -10.96 1.90
CA ILE A 204 25.38 -9.95 0.90
C ILE A 204 25.30 -8.55 1.51
N VAL A 205 26.32 -7.73 1.25
CA VAL A 205 26.39 -6.33 1.67
C VAL A 205 26.60 -5.45 0.45
N LEU A 206 25.78 -4.43 0.28
CA LEU A 206 25.97 -3.37 -0.71
C LEU A 206 26.71 -2.20 -0.06
N LYS A 207 27.81 -1.77 -0.66
CA LYS A 207 28.52 -0.56 -0.25
C LYS A 207 29.11 0.14 -1.46
N GLU A 208 28.81 1.45 -1.62
CA GLU A 208 29.41 2.30 -2.66
C GLU A 208 29.25 1.70 -4.09
N GLY A 209 28.09 1.10 -4.39
CA GLY A 209 27.82 0.48 -5.69
C GLY A 209 28.53 -0.87 -5.93
N ILE A 210 29.15 -1.45 -4.90
CA ILE A 210 29.80 -2.76 -4.94
C ILE A 210 29.03 -3.73 -4.05
N LEU A 211 28.65 -4.88 -4.60
CA LEU A 211 28.15 -6.02 -3.82
C LEU A 211 29.33 -6.82 -3.30
N LYS A 212 29.42 -6.95 -1.98
CA LYS A 212 30.36 -7.84 -1.31
C LYS A 212 29.64 -9.10 -0.88
N PHE A 213 30.19 -10.25 -1.26
CA PHE A 213 29.60 -11.54 -0.95
C PHE A 213 30.25 -12.15 0.31
N PRO A 214 29.49 -12.89 1.14
CA PRO A 214 30.03 -13.48 2.38
C PRO A 214 31.05 -14.60 2.09
N SER A 215 30.96 -15.21 0.92
CA SER A 215 31.96 -16.09 0.32
C SER A 215 31.78 -16.05 -1.20
N ILE A 216 32.63 -16.76 -1.97
CA ILE A 216 32.50 -16.81 -3.43
C ILE A 216 31.05 -17.15 -3.85
N ALA A 217 30.55 -16.46 -4.87
CA ALA A 217 29.20 -16.63 -5.34
C ALA A 217 28.97 -18.08 -5.81
N PRO A 218 27.94 -18.77 -5.32
CA PRO A 218 27.62 -20.12 -5.74
C PRO A 218 27.41 -20.24 -7.26
N GLU A 219 27.53 -21.45 -7.79
CA GLU A 219 27.17 -21.71 -9.19
C GLU A 219 25.70 -21.33 -9.46
N LYS A 220 25.43 -20.86 -10.69
CA LYS A 220 24.11 -20.37 -11.13
C LYS A 220 23.62 -19.13 -10.37
N THR A 221 24.54 -18.34 -9.84
CA THR A 221 24.23 -17.03 -9.25
C THR A 221 24.25 -15.95 -10.33
N LYS A 222 23.25 -15.08 -10.33
CA LYS A 222 23.14 -13.95 -11.26
C LYS A 222 22.57 -12.71 -10.59
N ILE A 223 22.97 -11.55 -11.09
CA ILE A 223 22.27 -10.29 -10.82
C ILE A 223 21.19 -10.11 -11.89
N VAL A 224 19.99 -9.75 -11.47
CA VAL A 224 18.86 -9.39 -12.34
C VAL A 224 18.51 -7.93 -12.11
N TYR A 225 18.80 -7.11 -13.10
CA TYR A 225 18.46 -5.69 -13.11
C TYR A 225 17.05 -5.48 -13.66
N ASP A 226 16.24 -4.64 -13.01
CA ASP A 226 14.85 -4.34 -13.37
C ASP A 226 14.74 -2.92 -13.92
N ALA A 227 14.40 -2.79 -15.21
CA ALA A 227 14.24 -1.49 -15.87
C ALA A 227 12.90 -0.80 -15.54
N ARG A 228 11.92 -1.52 -14.99
CA ARG A 228 10.55 -1.04 -14.67
C ARG A 228 9.96 -0.11 -15.75
N PRO A 229 9.82 -0.57 -17.02
CA PRO A 229 9.27 0.28 -18.07
C PRO A 229 7.80 0.64 -17.79
N VAL A 230 7.39 1.83 -18.20
CA VAL A 230 6.00 2.30 -18.06
C VAL A 230 5.05 1.55 -19.01
N ASP A 231 5.52 1.18 -20.20
CA ASP A 231 4.72 0.45 -21.19
C ASP A 231 4.85 -1.07 -20.99
N PHE A 232 3.73 -1.72 -20.71
CA PHE A 232 3.63 -3.16 -20.51
C PHE A 232 4.09 -3.95 -21.75
N SER A 233 3.93 -3.40 -22.95
CA SER A 233 4.41 -4.05 -24.18
C SER A 233 5.93 -4.27 -24.19
N GLN A 234 6.68 -3.52 -23.37
CA GLN A 234 8.13 -3.62 -23.22
C GLN A 234 8.56 -4.56 -22.08
N TYR A 235 7.62 -5.20 -21.38
CA TYR A 235 7.95 -6.10 -20.26
C TYR A 235 8.80 -7.31 -20.69
N GLY A 236 8.72 -7.72 -21.96
CA GLY A 236 9.60 -8.76 -22.51
C GLY A 236 11.09 -8.46 -22.38
N SER A 237 11.47 -7.17 -22.30
CA SER A 237 12.84 -6.68 -22.10
C SER A 237 13.08 -6.02 -20.73
N ARG A 238 12.14 -6.16 -19.78
CA ARG A 238 12.22 -5.55 -18.44
C ARG A 238 13.48 -5.93 -17.66
N TYR A 239 13.91 -7.19 -17.81
CA TYR A 239 15.00 -7.76 -17.03
C TYR A 239 16.27 -7.99 -17.86
N SER A 240 17.39 -7.43 -17.40
CA SER A 240 18.72 -7.80 -17.87
C SER A 240 19.45 -8.61 -16.81
N ARG A 241 20.28 -9.58 -17.23
CA ARG A 241 20.88 -10.58 -16.34
C ARG A 241 22.38 -10.64 -16.51
N LYS A 242 23.12 -10.72 -15.41
CA LYS A 242 24.58 -10.87 -15.38
C LYS A 242 24.96 -12.05 -14.50
N ASN A 243 25.67 -13.04 -15.05
CA ASN A 243 26.20 -14.16 -14.27
C ASN A 243 27.38 -13.68 -13.43
N ILE A 244 27.38 -14.03 -12.14
CA ILE A 244 28.40 -13.65 -11.16
C ILE A 244 28.98 -14.86 -10.41
N SER A 245 28.70 -16.07 -10.87
CA SER A 245 29.18 -17.31 -10.25
C SER A 245 30.71 -17.30 -10.11
N GLY A 246 31.22 -17.74 -8.95
CA GLY A 246 32.64 -17.80 -8.63
C GLY A 246 33.30 -16.45 -8.27
N GLN A 247 32.56 -15.35 -8.27
CA GLN A 247 33.10 -14.03 -7.89
C GLN A 247 33.01 -13.80 -6.37
N ALA A 248 33.92 -13.01 -5.79
CA ALA A 248 33.89 -12.64 -4.36
C ALA A 248 33.19 -11.28 -4.10
N GLU A 249 33.15 -10.44 -5.13
CA GLU A 249 32.46 -9.15 -5.14
C GLU A 249 32.10 -8.80 -6.58
N GLU A 250 31.20 -7.85 -6.75
CA GLU A 250 30.74 -7.41 -8.06
C GLU A 250 30.39 -5.92 -8.08
N ALA A 251 30.88 -5.21 -9.09
CA ALA A 251 30.53 -3.81 -9.33
C ALA A 251 29.19 -3.70 -10.09
N LEU A 252 28.27 -2.89 -9.56
CA LEU A 252 26.95 -2.71 -10.14
C LEU A 252 26.95 -1.78 -11.36
N VAL A 253 25.96 -1.96 -12.23
CA VAL A 253 25.71 -1.01 -13.33
C VAL A 253 25.38 0.38 -12.75
N PRO A 254 26.07 1.45 -13.17
CA PRO A 254 25.97 2.76 -12.52
C PRO A 254 24.57 3.38 -12.48
N HIS A 255 23.74 3.15 -13.48
CA HIS A 255 22.45 3.84 -13.67
C HIS A 255 21.22 2.97 -13.39
N ASN A 256 21.39 1.79 -12.79
CA ASN A 256 20.26 0.93 -12.47
C ASN A 256 19.99 0.93 -10.96
N PRO A 257 18.87 1.53 -10.51
CA PRO A 257 18.55 1.59 -9.09
C PRO A 257 17.95 0.29 -8.55
N TYR A 258 17.37 -0.57 -9.40
CA TYR A 258 16.58 -1.72 -8.95
C TYR A 258 17.20 -3.03 -9.44
N PHE A 259 17.59 -3.90 -8.51
CA PHE A 259 18.11 -5.20 -8.88
C PHE A 259 17.85 -6.25 -7.82
N SER A 260 18.04 -7.51 -8.20
CA SER A 260 18.05 -8.62 -7.26
C SER A 260 19.25 -9.53 -7.54
N VAL A 261 19.68 -10.24 -6.51
CA VAL A 261 20.64 -11.35 -6.64
C VAL A 261 19.84 -12.64 -6.54
N GLU A 262 19.90 -13.45 -7.58
CA GLU A 262 19.18 -14.70 -7.72
C GLU A 262 20.13 -15.89 -7.75
N ILE A 263 19.75 -16.97 -7.06
CA ILE A 263 20.43 -18.28 -7.12
C ILE A 263 19.41 -19.34 -7.51
N SER A 264 19.71 -20.09 -8.57
CA SER A 264 18.94 -21.28 -8.93
C SER A 264 19.58 -22.54 -8.35
N THR A 265 18.95 -23.12 -7.33
CA THR A 265 19.41 -24.34 -6.61
C THR A 265 18.22 -25.25 -6.33
N CYS A 266 18.46 -26.56 -6.27
CA CYS A 266 17.44 -27.55 -5.91
C CYS A 266 16.09 -27.43 -6.67
N GLY A 267 16.12 -27.01 -7.94
CA GLY A 267 14.91 -26.86 -8.76
C GLY A 267 14.07 -25.59 -8.51
N GLN A 268 14.53 -24.68 -7.65
CA GLN A 268 13.88 -23.40 -7.33
C GLN A 268 14.84 -22.22 -7.52
N THR A 269 14.31 -20.99 -7.46
CA THR A 269 15.12 -19.76 -7.47
C THR A 269 14.91 -18.98 -6.17
N LEU A 270 15.98 -18.76 -5.42
CA LEU A 270 15.99 -17.89 -4.26
C LEU A 270 16.46 -16.50 -4.69
N SER A 271 15.87 -15.44 -4.14
CA SER A 271 16.17 -14.06 -4.56
C SER A 271 16.23 -13.13 -3.36
N ARG A 272 17.19 -12.20 -3.38
CA ARG A 272 17.23 -11.02 -2.49
C ARG A 272 17.20 -9.75 -3.33
N ARG A 273 16.30 -8.84 -3.00
CA ARG A 273 16.11 -7.55 -3.69
C ARG A 273 16.94 -6.45 -3.04
N PHE A 274 17.31 -5.48 -3.86
CA PHE A 274 18.09 -4.31 -3.47
C PHE A 274 17.61 -3.10 -4.26
N GLU A 275 17.65 -1.94 -3.61
CA GLU A 275 17.32 -0.66 -4.19
C GLU A 275 18.36 0.40 -3.82
N ARG A 276 18.92 1.05 -4.84
CA ARG A 276 19.96 2.08 -4.71
C ARG A 276 19.31 3.45 -4.62
N GLN A 277 18.95 3.84 -3.40
CA GLN A 277 18.25 5.09 -3.15
C GLN A 277 19.03 6.29 -3.69
N GLU A 278 20.36 6.27 -3.64
CA GLU A 278 21.24 7.36 -4.10
C GLU A 278 21.14 7.67 -5.60
N LEU A 279 20.50 6.81 -6.39
CA LEU A 279 20.26 7.03 -7.83
C LEU A 279 18.85 7.55 -8.15
N LEU A 280 17.98 7.64 -7.15
CA LEU A 280 16.58 8.03 -7.33
C LEU A 280 16.40 9.53 -7.06
N ASP A 281 16.16 10.29 -8.11
CA ASP A 281 15.99 11.74 -8.03
C ASP A 281 14.71 12.20 -8.74
N PRO A 282 14.16 13.37 -8.36
CA PRO A 282 13.10 13.98 -9.14
C PRO A 282 13.57 14.20 -10.58
N VAL A 283 12.64 14.05 -11.53
CA VAL A 283 12.91 14.24 -12.97
C VAL A 283 12.24 15.53 -13.41
N TRP A 284 12.93 16.37 -14.18
CA TRP A 284 12.36 17.61 -14.73
C TRP A 284 12.15 17.50 -16.23
N SER A 285 11.01 17.99 -16.72
CA SER A 285 10.71 18.04 -18.15
C SER A 285 11.51 19.11 -18.90
N GLY A 286 12.05 20.11 -18.18
CA GLY A 286 12.82 21.22 -18.74
C GLY A 286 11.99 22.29 -19.47
N GLY A 287 10.66 22.19 -19.45
CA GLY A 287 9.75 23.16 -20.06
C GLY A 287 9.10 24.10 -19.04
N SER A 288 8.76 25.32 -19.45
CA SER A 288 8.04 26.30 -18.60
C SER A 288 6.71 26.78 -19.22
N ASP A 289 6.46 26.43 -20.48
CA ASP A 289 5.24 26.80 -21.21
C ASP A 289 4.10 25.83 -20.89
N PRO A 290 2.96 26.29 -20.33
CA PRO A 290 1.87 25.41 -19.93
C PRO A 290 1.24 24.63 -21.08
N ASP A 291 1.09 25.23 -22.25
CA ASP A 291 0.38 24.62 -23.37
C ASP A 291 1.22 23.52 -24.01
N LYS A 292 2.51 23.80 -24.23
CA LYS A 292 3.49 22.80 -24.69
C LYS A 292 3.68 21.67 -23.67
N ASN A 293 3.59 21.99 -22.37
CA ASN A 293 3.69 20.97 -21.35
C ASN A 293 2.49 20.01 -21.39
N ARG A 294 1.26 20.54 -21.57
CA ARG A 294 0.06 19.70 -21.75
C ARG A 294 0.19 18.80 -22.98
N GLU A 295 0.59 19.36 -24.12
CA GLU A 295 0.82 18.60 -25.35
C GLU A 295 1.82 17.46 -25.12
N ARG A 296 2.99 17.75 -24.55
CA ARG A 296 4.01 16.75 -24.18
C ARG A 296 3.46 15.64 -23.29
N VAL A 297 2.70 15.99 -22.25
CA VAL A 297 2.10 14.99 -21.33
C VAL A 297 1.13 14.08 -22.09
N TYR A 298 0.25 14.64 -22.93
CA TYR A 298 -0.72 13.85 -23.69
C TYR A 298 -0.07 12.98 -24.76
N GLU A 299 0.95 13.49 -25.46
CA GLU A 299 1.76 12.70 -26.40
C GLU A 299 2.49 11.54 -25.70
N ARG A 300 3.04 11.79 -24.49
CA ARG A 300 3.67 10.75 -23.68
C ARG A 300 2.67 9.65 -23.32
N ILE A 301 1.46 10.00 -22.90
CA ILE A 301 0.39 9.00 -22.62
C ILE A 301 0.02 8.25 -23.91
N ALA A 302 -0.12 8.95 -25.04
CA ALA A 302 -0.45 8.34 -26.33
C ALA A 302 0.61 7.33 -26.81
N SER A 303 1.88 7.54 -26.45
CA SER A 303 2.99 6.64 -26.80
C SER A 303 3.02 5.32 -26.02
N VAL A 304 2.29 5.21 -24.91
CA VAL A 304 2.18 3.97 -24.14
C VAL A 304 1.11 3.07 -24.76
N LEU A 305 1.43 1.83 -25.11
CA LEU A 305 0.43 0.93 -25.68
C LEU A 305 -0.48 0.33 -24.60
N GLN A 306 0.11 -0.13 -23.51
CA GLN A 306 -0.58 -0.83 -22.42
C GLN A 306 0.03 -0.43 -21.06
N ILE A 307 -0.82 -0.15 -20.08
CA ILE A 307 -0.42 0.24 -18.72
C ILE A 307 -0.43 -0.99 -17.82
N PRO A 308 0.70 -1.37 -17.21
CA PRO A 308 0.79 -2.53 -16.33
C PRO A 308 -0.21 -2.50 -15.16
N ARG A 309 -0.81 -3.66 -14.87
CA ARG A 309 -1.60 -3.92 -13.66
C ARG A 309 -1.09 -5.21 -13.01
N GLY A 310 0.03 -5.10 -12.31
CA GLY A 310 0.83 -6.25 -11.87
C GLY A 310 1.60 -6.89 -13.02
N ASP A 311 2.10 -8.11 -12.81
CA ASP A 311 2.99 -8.78 -13.78
C ASP A 311 2.25 -9.46 -14.96
N GLY A 312 0.92 -9.62 -14.87
CA GLY A 312 0.15 -10.43 -15.83
C GLY A 312 -1.08 -9.77 -16.44
N ASP A 313 -1.41 -8.54 -16.06
CA ASP A 313 -2.58 -7.81 -16.57
C ASP A 313 -2.22 -6.37 -16.96
N ASN A 314 -3.09 -5.72 -17.73
CA ASN A 314 -2.89 -4.33 -18.15
C ASN A 314 -4.19 -3.63 -18.54
N PHE A 315 -4.16 -2.30 -18.49
CA PHE A 315 -5.21 -1.39 -18.98
C PHE A 315 -4.73 -0.62 -20.20
N SER A 316 -5.64 -0.29 -21.11
CA SER A 316 -5.31 0.36 -22.38
C SER A 316 -6.23 1.53 -22.72
N MET A 317 -7.38 1.67 -22.04
CA MET A 317 -8.36 2.72 -22.38
C MET A 317 -7.81 4.14 -22.23
N TYR A 318 -6.96 4.43 -21.25
CA TYR A 318 -6.40 5.77 -21.06
C TYR A 318 -5.44 6.18 -22.19
N PRO A 319 -4.46 5.33 -22.60
CA PRO A 319 -3.68 5.60 -23.80
C PRO A 319 -4.51 5.64 -25.09
N VAL A 320 -5.55 4.81 -25.21
CA VAL A 320 -6.49 4.88 -26.35
C VAL A 320 -7.17 6.25 -26.40
N LEU A 321 -7.66 6.78 -25.27
CA LEU A 321 -8.21 8.14 -25.21
C LEU A 321 -7.16 9.19 -25.65
N ALA A 322 -5.90 9.03 -25.23
CA ALA A 322 -4.82 9.92 -25.65
C ALA A 322 -4.58 9.89 -27.15
N ARG A 323 -4.48 8.69 -27.74
CA ARG A 323 -4.29 8.52 -29.20
C ARG A 323 -5.47 9.02 -30.02
N ARG A 324 -6.70 8.89 -29.49
CA ARG A 324 -7.90 9.46 -30.13
C ARG A 324 -7.88 10.99 -30.10
N TYR A 325 -7.42 11.59 -29.01
CA TYR A 325 -7.27 13.03 -28.89
C TYR A 325 -6.17 13.59 -29.80
N THR A 326 -4.99 12.98 -29.80
CA THR A 326 -3.83 13.46 -30.60
C THR A 326 -3.91 13.07 -32.08
N GLY A 327 -4.83 12.18 -32.45
CA GLY A 327 -4.92 11.60 -33.80
C GLY A 327 -3.89 10.49 -34.07
N ALA A 328 -3.05 10.13 -33.08
CA ALA A 328 -2.04 9.08 -33.18
C ALA A 328 -2.61 7.66 -33.03
N ILE A 329 -3.73 7.35 -33.69
CA ILE A 329 -4.44 6.06 -33.58
C ILE A 329 -3.48 4.91 -33.93
N HIS A 330 -3.42 3.90 -33.06
CA HIS A 330 -2.55 2.75 -33.23
C HIS A 330 -3.32 1.52 -33.69
N ALA A 331 -2.69 0.65 -34.49
CA ALA A 331 -3.34 -0.54 -35.08
C ALA A 331 -3.83 -1.58 -34.07
N ILE A 332 -3.41 -1.48 -32.80
CA ILE A 332 -3.86 -2.39 -31.73
C ILE A 332 -5.10 -1.87 -30.98
N ASP A 333 -5.45 -0.59 -31.17
CA ASP A 333 -6.44 0.09 -30.31
C ASP A 333 -7.78 -0.63 -30.31
N GLU A 334 -8.22 -1.11 -31.47
CA GLU A 334 -9.45 -1.88 -31.58
C GLU A 334 -9.41 -3.16 -30.72
N LYS A 335 -8.34 -3.96 -30.85
CA LYS A 335 -8.15 -5.18 -30.04
C LYS A 335 -8.15 -4.87 -28.55
N GLU A 336 -7.48 -3.78 -28.16
CA GLU A 336 -7.35 -3.37 -26.76
C GLU A 336 -8.67 -2.82 -26.18
N ILE A 337 -9.51 -2.20 -27.01
CA ILE A 337 -10.88 -1.81 -26.64
C ILE A 337 -11.73 -3.06 -26.38
N TYR A 338 -11.72 -4.06 -27.28
CA TYR A 338 -12.45 -5.31 -27.06
C TYR A 338 -11.97 -6.06 -25.81
N LYS A 339 -10.66 -6.12 -25.58
CA LYS A 339 -10.09 -6.66 -24.35
C LYS A 339 -10.61 -5.93 -23.10
N SER A 340 -10.68 -4.60 -23.16
CA SER A 340 -11.21 -3.80 -22.05
C SER A 340 -12.70 -4.10 -21.78
N LEU A 341 -13.49 -4.32 -22.84
CA LEU A 341 -14.89 -4.76 -22.71
C LEU A 341 -15.01 -6.13 -22.02
N ASP A 342 -14.14 -7.09 -22.33
CA ASP A 342 -14.12 -8.39 -21.65
C ASP A 342 -13.70 -8.28 -20.17
N GLN A 343 -12.79 -7.37 -19.85
CA GLN A 343 -12.41 -7.06 -18.46
C GLN A 343 -13.57 -6.44 -17.68
N ILE A 344 -14.36 -5.54 -18.31
CA ILE A 344 -15.58 -4.96 -17.71
C ILE A 344 -16.66 -6.04 -17.53
N GLU A 345 -16.93 -6.84 -18.56
CA GLU A 345 -17.95 -7.89 -18.52
C GLU A 345 -17.66 -8.95 -17.45
N SER A 346 -16.39 -9.25 -17.21
CA SER A 346 -15.99 -10.20 -16.17
C SER A 346 -16.09 -9.65 -14.74
N ARG A 347 -16.43 -8.35 -14.55
CA ARG A 347 -16.59 -7.69 -13.24
C ARG A 347 -15.37 -7.90 -12.35
N ARG A 348 -14.19 -7.68 -12.94
CA ARG A 348 -12.93 -7.69 -12.23
C ARG A 348 -12.92 -6.55 -11.22
N ASP A 349 -12.35 -6.74 -10.04
CA ASP A 349 -12.06 -5.59 -9.18
C ASP A 349 -11.24 -4.54 -9.95
N CYS A 350 -11.57 -3.26 -9.75
CA CYS A 350 -11.09 -2.12 -10.54
C CYS A 350 -11.59 -2.05 -12.00
N SER A 351 -12.60 -2.82 -12.43
CA SER A 351 -13.18 -2.65 -13.78
C SER A 351 -13.93 -1.33 -13.97
N ASP A 352 -14.28 -0.63 -12.89
CA ASP A 352 -14.83 0.72 -12.90
C ASP A 352 -13.85 1.76 -13.45
N PHE A 353 -12.54 1.53 -13.31
CA PHE A 353 -11.52 2.37 -13.94
C PHE A 353 -11.64 2.28 -15.47
N LEU A 354 -11.83 1.07 -16.00
CA LEU A 354 -12.06 0.84 -17.41
C LEU A 354 -13.43 1.35 -17.87
N SER A 355 -14.50 1.13 -17.09
CA SER A 355 -15.84 1.61 -17.44
C SER A 355 -15.92 3.13 -17.46
N CYS A 356 -15.22 3.82 -16.55
CA CYS A 356 -15.16 5.28 -16.50
C CYS A 356 -14.49 5.87 -17.75
N ALA A 357 -13.38 5.27 -18.20
CA ALA A 357 -12.74 5.64 -19.46
C ALA A 357 -13.58 5.26 -20.69
N MET A 358 -14.26 4.11 -20.67
CA MET A 358 -15.18 3.67 -21.72
C MET A 358 -16.38 4.61 -21.87
N ALA A 359 -16.98 5.04 -20.76
CA ALA A 359 -18.10 5.99 -20.75
C ALA A 359 -17.70 7.32 -21.41
N ARG A 360 -16.49 7.82 -21.13
CA ARG A 360 -15.94 8.99 -21.83
C ARG A 360 -15.74 8.72 -23.32
N PHE A 361 -15.19 7.56 -23.67
CA PHE A 361 -14.99 7.16 -25.06
C PHE A 361 -16.30 7.15 -25.85
N MET A 362 -17.37 6.57 -25.29
CA MET A 362 -18.72 6.50 -25.87
C MET A 362 -19.31 7.88 -26.20
N LYS A 363 -19.02 8.90 -25.38
CA LYS A 363 -19.56 10.26 -25.58
C LYS A 363 -18.77 11.07 -26.61
N LEU A 364 -17.48 10.81 -26.76
CA LEU A 364 -16.57 11.68 -27.52
C LEU A 364 -16.16 11.12 -28.88
N TYR A 365 -16.13 9.80 -29.04
CA TYR A 365 -15.55 9.18 -30.23
C TYR A 365 -16.53 8.23 -30.91
N PRO A 366 -16.55 8.19 -32.26
CA PRO A 366 -17.40 7.27 -32.99
C PRO A 366 -16.88 5.82 -32.82
N MET A 367 -17.83 4.90 -32.71
CA MET A 367 -17.62 3.46 -32.80
C MET A 367 -18.20 2.95 -34.11
N ASP A 368 -17.58 1.94 -34.71
CA ASP A 368 -18.27 1.17 -35.76
C ASP A 368 -19.45 0.38 -35.17
N GLU A 369 -20.27 -0.18 -36.04
CA GLU A 369 -21.50 -0.88 -35.65
C GLU A 369 -21.23 -2.08 -34.72
N ALA A 370 -20.16 -2.84 -34.99
CA ALA A 370 -19.83 -4.03 -34.22
C ALA A 370 -19.36 -3.66 -32.80
N MET A 371 -18.47 -2.68 -32.69
CA MET A 371 -17.96 -2.19 -31.41
C MET A 371 -19.07 -1.51 -30.61
N ALA A 372 -19.93 -0.71 -31.24
CA ALA A 372 -21.06 -0.07 -30.59
C ALA A 372 -22.05 -1.12 -30.03
N ALA A 373 -22.36 -2.16 -30.79
CA ALA A 373 -23.24 -3.25 -30.35
C ALA A 373 -22.64 -4.02 -29.16
N ARG A 374 -21.34 -4.38 -29.24
CA ARG A 374 -20.65 -5.09 -28.14
C ARG A 374 -20.51 -4.21 -26.89
N CYS A 375 -20.19 -2.93 -27.06
CA CYS A 375 -20.13 -1.98 -25.96
C CYS A 375 -21.50 -1.86 -25.27
N LYS A 376 -22.59 -1.69 -26.03
CA LYS A 376 -23.96 -1.66 -25.49
C LYS A 376 -24.28 -2.92 -24.69
N GLU A 377 -24.00 -4.10 -25.24
CA GLU A 377 -24.22 -5.39 -24.55
C GLU A 377 -23.52 -5.43 -23.19
N VAL A 378 -22.23 -5.10 -23.15
CA VAL A 378 -21.44 -5.12 -21.91
C VAL A 378 -21.94 -4.08 -20.92
N MET A 379 -22.20 -2.85 -21.37
CA MET A 379 -22.64 -1.76 -20.50
C MET A 379 -24.04 -1.99 -19.92
N LEU A 380 -24.95 -2.67 -20.62
CA LEU A 380 -26.28 -3.04 -20.09
C LEU A 380 -26.23 -4.24 -19.13
N ASN A 381 -25.18 -5.07 -19.21
CA ASN A 381 -24.97 -6.23 -18.35
C ASN A 381 -24.01 -5.98 -17.17
N TYR A 382 -23.35 -4.82 -17.12
CA TYR A 382 -22.42 -4.49 -16.06
C TYR A 382 -23.14 -4.25 -14.72
N ARG A 383 -22.43 -4.51 -13.61
CA ARG A 383 -22.92 -4.27 -12.25
C ARG A 383 -22.40 -2.91 -11.81
N TYR A 384 -23.24 -1.89 -11.82
CA TYR A 384 -22.85 -0.52 -11.49
C TYR A 384 -22.89 -0.24 -10.00
N TRP A 385 -23.62 -1.04 -9.21
CA TRP A 385 -23.66 -0.83 -7.77
C TRP A 385 -23.90 -2.11 -6.98
N MET A 386 -23.54 -2.07 -5.70
CA MET A 386 -23.60 -3.23 -4.81
C MET A 386 -25.02 -3.75 -4.52
N ASP A 387 -26.04 -2.90 -4.70
CA ASP A 387 -27.46 -3.28 -4.54
C ASP A 387 -28.06 -4.00 -5.76
N GLU A 388 -27.28 -4.15 -6.84
CA GLU A 388 -27.64 -4.88 -8.05
C GLU A 388 -27.22 -6.36 -7.98
N THR A 389 -27.90 -7.18 -8.78
CA THR A 389 -27.72 -8.64 -8.77
C THR A 389 -26.28 -9.03 -9.17
N GLY A 390 -25.54 -9.61 -8.22
CA GLY A 390 -24.18 -10.08 -8.41
C GLY A 390 -23.55 -10.61 -7.13
N ASN A 391 -22.41 -11.28 -7.28
CA ASN A 391 -21.63 -11.96 -6.23
C ASN A 391 -20.12 -11.84 -6.50
N ASP A 392 -19.73 -10.87 -7.31
CA ASP A 392 -18.32 -10.52 -7.59
C ASP A 392 -17.65 -9.87 -6.37
N GLY A 393 -16.33 -9.69 -6.47
CA GLY A 393 -15.49 -9.10 -5.43
C GLY A 393 -15.14 -7.63 -5.69
N MET A 394 -15.96 -6.86 -6.41
CA MET A 394 -15.63 -5.46 -6.70
C MET A 394 -15.78 -4.56 -5.46
N CYS A 395 -14.87 -3.60 -5.31
CA CYS A 395 -14.94 -2.56 -4.27
C CYS A 395 -15.77 -1.35 -4.74
N PHE A 396 -17.00 -1.20 -4.23
CA PHE A 396 -17.89 -0.11 -4.65
C PHE A 396 -17.76 1.18 -3.83
N TRP A 397 -17.23 1.10 -2.61
CA TRP A 397 -17.44 2.13 -1.59
C TRP A 397 -16.23 3.01 -1.29
N SER A 398 -15.06 2.76 -1.89
CA SER A 398 -13.95 3.70 -1.75
C SER A 398 -14.33 5.05 -2.36
N GLU A 399 -13.69 6.13 -1.93
CA GLU A 399 -14.03 7.48 -2.37
C GLU A 399 -13.93 7.61 -3.89
N ASN A 400 -12.82 7.11 -4.47
CA ASN A 400 -12.61 7.11 -5.92
C ASN A 400 -13.55 6.14 -6.66
N HIS A 401 -13.70 4.90 -6.17
CA HIS A 401 -14.53 3.87 -6.80
C HIS A 401 -16.00 4.29 -6.85
N SER A 402 -16.54 4.80 -5.75
CA SER A 402 -17.96 5.20 -5.66
C SER A 402 -18.32 6.23 -6.73
N LEU A 403 -17.53 7.30 -6.86
CA LEU A 403 -17.75 8.30 -7.90
C LEU A 403 -17.60 7.73 -9.31
N MET A 404 -16.61 6.86 -9.55
CA MET A 404 -16.41 6.21 -10.86
C MET A 404 -17.60 5.33 -11.27
N PHE A 405 -18.16 4.56 -10.33
CA PHE A 405 -19.38 3.79 -10.57
C PHE A 405 -20.58 4.69 -10.85
N PHE A 406 -20.77 5.76 -10.06
CA PHE A 406 -21.90 6.68 -10.25
C PHE A 406 -21.83 7.38 -11.61
N VAL A 407 -20.69 7.95 -11.97
CA VAL A 407 -20.56 8.67 -13.25
C VAL A 407 -20.64 7.73 -14.45
N SER A 408 -20.12 6.49 -14.32
CA SER A 408 -20.27 5.47 -15.37
C SER A 408 -21.74 5.08 -15.58
N ALA A 409 -22.50 4.88 -14.49
CA ALA A 409 -23.92 4.56 -14.54
C ALA A 409 -24.74 5.71 -15.14
N TYR A 410 -24.43 6.94 -14.75
CA TYR A 410 -25.09 8.13 -15.27
C TYR A 410 -24.92 8.27 -16.79
N ILE A 411 -23.69 8.14 -17.28
CA ILE A 411 -23.39 8.26 -18.71
C ILE A 411 -23.96 7.08 -19.50
N ALA A 412 -23.84 5.86 -19.00
CA ALA A 412 -24.41 4.68 -19.66
C ALA A 412 -25.94 4.78 -19.76
N GLY A 413 -26.61 5.24 -18.69
CA GLY A 413 -28.05 5.48 -18.69
C GLY A 413 -28.48 6.55 -19.69
N ASP A 414 -27.70 7.63 -19.82
CA ASP A 414 -27.90 8.69 -20.83
C ASP A 414 -27.74 8.19 -22.27
N CYS A 415 -26.79 7.27 -22.51
CA CYS A 415 -26.58 6.67 -23.83
C CYS A 415 -27.67 5.67 -24.23
N TYR A 416 -28.31 5.02 -23.27
CA TYR A 416 -29.29 3.94 -23.50
C TYR A 416 -30.59 4.14 -22.68
N PRO A 417 -31.31 5.26 -22.87
CA PRO A 417 -32.35 5.73 -21.93
C PRO A 417 -33.53 4.76 -21.76
N GLU A 418 -33.93 4.08 -22.84
CA GLU A 418 -35.09 3.19 -22.85
C GLU A 418 -34.70 1.70 -22.69
N ASP A 419 -33.41 1.37 -22.74
CA ASP A 419 -32.94 0.00 -22.57
C ASP A 419 -32.94 -0.41 -21.10
N VAL A 420 -33.11 -1.70 -20.84
CA VAL A 420 -33.10 -2.27 -19.49
C VAL A 420 -31.68 -2.73 -19.12
N PHE A 421 -31.19 -2.24 -17.98
CA PHE A 421 -29.96 -2.67 -17.35
C PHE A 421 -30.25 -3.96 -16.57
N ILE A 422 -29.69 -5.06 -17.05
CA ILE A 422 -30.16 -6.42 -16.71
C ILE A 422 -30.00 -6.74 -15.22
N ARG A 423 -28.94 -6.25 -14.58
CA ARG A 423 -28.64 -6.54 -13.17
C ARG A 423 -29.46 -5.71 -12.18
N SER A 424 -29.80 -4.48 -12.58
CA SER A 424 -30.56 -3.54 -11.77
C SER A 424 -32.06 -3.68 -11.97
N GLY A 425 -32.48 -4.20 -13.15
CA GLY A 425 -33.87 -4.28 -13.59
C GLY A 425 -34.46 -2.92 -14.00
N LYS A 426 -33.64 -1.88 -14.11
CA LYS A 426 -34.05 -0.49 -14.35
C LYS A 426 -33.78 -0.07 -15.80
N THR A 427 -34.55 0.89 -16.28
CA THR A 427 -34.30 1.59 -17.54
C THR A 427 -33.08 2.51 -17.44
N GLY A 428 -32.48 2.89 -18.57
CA GLY A 428 -31.39 3.87 -18.58
C GLY A 428 -31.76 5.21 -17.96
N ASN A 429 -32.99 5.69 -18.14
CA ASN A 429 -33.49 6.90 -17.49
C ASN A 429 -33.48 6.79 -15.95
N GLU A 430 -33.96 5.67 -15.40
CA GLU A 430 -33.93 5.41 -13.96
C GLU A 430 -32.50 5.25 -13.42
N MET A 431 -31.62 4.59 -14.18
CA MET A 431 -30.19 4.48 -13.84
C MET A 431 -29.53 5.85 -13.76
N LYS A 432 -29.79 6.72 -14.75
CA LYS A 432 -29.28 8.09 -14.79
C LYS A 432 -29.78 8.93 -13.62
N GLU A 433 -31.07 8.84 -13.30
CA GLU A 433 -31.67 9.57 -12.18
C GLU A 433 -31.04 9.18 -10.84
N ILE A 434 -30.96 7.88 -10.55
CA ILE A 434 -30.37 7.35 -9.31
C ILE A 434 -28.90 7.73 -9.19
N ALA A 435 -28.13 7.58 -10.28
CA ALA A 435 -26.73 7.96 -10.31
C ALA A 435 -26.54 9.47 -10.11
N GLY A 436 -27.43 10.30 -10.67
CA GLY A 436 -27.43 11.76 -10.49
C GLY A 436 -27.60 12.17 -9.03
N ILE A 437 -28.53 11.52 -8.31
CA ILE A 437 -28.73 11.75 -6.86
C ILE A 437 -27.45 11.39 -6.09
N ARG A 438 -26.89 10.19 -6.34
CA ARG A 438 -25.68 9.71 -5.66
C ARG A 438 -24.47 10.62 -5.91
N MET A 439 -24.30 11.11 -7.14
CA MET A 439 -23.25 12.11 -7.45
C MET A 439 -23.49 13.43 -6.74
N ASN A 440 -24.74 13.90 -6.66
CA ASN A 440 -25.07 15.14 -5.95
C ASN A 440 -24.70 15.05 -4.46
N ASP A 441 -25.08 13.95 -3.82
CA ASP A 441 -24.77 13.69 -2.40
C ASP A 441 -23.25 13.56 -2.20
N TRP A 442 -22.57 12.80 -3.05
CA TRP A 442 -21.10 12.66 -3.02
C TRP A 442 -20.41 14.03 -3.07
N LEU A 443 -20.75 14.85 -4.08
CA LEU A 443 -20.13 16.15 -4.29
C LEU A 443 -20.42 17.13 -3.16
N LYS A 444 -21.67 17.15 -2.65
CA LYS A 444 -22.06 18.04 -1.54
C LYS A 444 -21.34 17.69 -0.25
N GLU A 445 -21.33 16.41 0.11
CA GLU A 445 -20.68 15.95 1.34
C GLU A 445 -19.16 16.14 1.25
N THR A 446 -18.51 15.82 0.13
CA THR A 446 -17.07 16.05 -0.05
C THR A 446 -16.73 17.54 0.00
N LEU A 447 -17.54 18.42 -0.61
CA LEU A 447 -17.31 19.87 -0.50
C LEU A 447 -17.49 20.40 0.91
N GLN A 448 -18.42 19.85 1.68
CA GLN A 448 -18.70 20.27 3.06
C GLN A 448 -17.64 19.75 4.03
N ASP A 449 -17.34 18.46 3.98
CA ASP A 449 -16.56 17.76 5.01
C ASP A 449 -15.11 17.56 4.59
N GLY A 450 -14.83 17.45 3.29
CA GLY A 450 -13.52 17.10 2.74
C GLY A 450 -13.43 15.67 2.24
N PHE A 451 -12.25 15.33 1.74
CA PHE A 451 -11.94 14.03 1.15
C PHE A 451 -11.56 13.02 2.24
N ASP A 452 -12.10 11.80 2.17
CA ASP A 452 -11.73 10.67 3.03
C ASP A 452 -10.37 10.09 2.63
N GLU A 453 -10.05 10.10 1.33
CA GLU A 453 -8.79 9.59 0.77
C GLU A 453 -7.80 10.72 0.44
N PHE A 454 -7.86 11.81 1.22
CA PHE A 454 -7.11 13.05 1.02
C PHE A 454 -5.63 12.82 0.67
N HIS A 455 -5.13 13.65 -0.25
CA HIS A 455 -3.74 13.71 -0.73
C HIS A 455 -3.12 12.39 -1.20
N SER A 456 -3.93 11.36 -1.48
CA SER A 456 -3.41 10.07 -1.93
C SER A 456 -2.62 10.22 -3.24
N GLY A 457 -1.36 9.81 -3.23
CA GLY A 457 -0.49 9.90 -4.41
C GLY A 457 -1.02 9.16 -5.64
N GLY A 458 -1.62 7.98 -5.43
CA GLY A 458 -2.16 7.15 -6.51
C GLY A 458 -3.64 7.42 -6.81
N TYR A 459 -4.45 7.80 -5.81
CA TYR A 459 -5.91 7.88 -5.98
C TYR A 459 -6.42 9.29 -6.28
N THR A 460 -5.69 10.34 -5.92
CA THR A 460 -6.09 11.71 -6.25
C THR A 460 -6.25 11.91 -7.78
N PRO A 461 -5.33 11.44 -8.65
CA PRO A 461 -5.53 11.51 -10.10
C PRO A 461 -6.73 10.71 -10.61
N ILE A 462 -7.05 9.58 -9.96
CA ILE A 462 -8.20 8.73 -10.27
C ILE A 462 -9.50 9.50 -9.99
N THR A 463 -9.65 10.02 -8.77
CA THR A 463 -10.80 10.85 -8.37
C THR A 463 -10.94 12.08 -9.27
N PHE A 464 -9.83 12.72 -9.60
CA PHE A 464 -9.79 13.87 -10.51
C PHE A 464 -10.34 13.50 -11.90
N ALA A 465 -9.96 12.36 -12.48
CA ALA A 465 -10.50 11.89 -13.75
C ALA A 465 -12.03 11.67 -13.69
N ALA A 466 -12.53 11.06 -12.61
CA ALA A 466 -13.97 10.86 -12.41
C ALA A 466 -14.73 12.20 -12.33
N LEU A 467 -14.21 13.17 -11.57
CA LEU A 467 -14.76 14.53 -11.47
C LEU A 467 -14.86 15.22 -12.83
N LEU A 468 -13.86 15.07 -13.71
CA LEU A 468 -13.89 15.65 -15.05
C LEU A 468 -15.01 15.09 -15.92
N ASN A 469 -15.32 13.79 -15.80
CA ASN A 469 -16.50 13.25 -16.46
C ASN A 469 -17.80 13.88 -15.93
N VAL A 470 -17.91 14.15 -14.63
CA VAL A 470 -19.08 14.84 -14.07
C VAL A 470 -19.14 16.30 -14.55
N VAL A 471 -18.00 16.99 -14.61
CA VAL A 471 -17.93 18.34 -15.19
C VAL A 471 -18.45 18.31 -16.62
N ASP A 472 -17.96 17.41 -17.46
CA ASP A 472 -18.26 17.42 -18.89
C ASP A 472 -19.68 16.96 -19.21
N PHE A 473 -20.14 15.88 -18.57
CA PHE A 473 -21.36 15.16 -18.96
C PHE A 473 -22.51 15.21 -17.94
N GLY A 474 -22.26 15.71 -16.73
CA GLY A 474 -23.32 16.00 -15.75
C GLY A 474 -24.27 17.10 -16.25
N ASP A 475 -25.47 17.15 -15.67
CA ASP A 475 -26.36 18.30 -15.87
C ASP A 475 -25.74 19.61 -15.35
N GLU A 476 -26.41 20.74 -15.58
CA GLU A 476 -25.86 22.05 -15.25
C GLU A 476 -25.48 22.19 -13.77
N GLU A 477 -26.27 21.63 -12.86
CA GLU A 477 -26.04 21.76 -11.42
C GLU A 477 -24.94 20.81 -10.92
N LEU A 478 -24.94 19.56 -11.38
CA LEU A 478 -23.85 18.61 -11.13
C LEU A 478 -22.52 19.12 -11.69
N SER A 479 -22.53 19.66 -12.90
CA SER A 479 -21.33 20.21 -13.55
C SER A 479 -20.73 21.36 -12.73
N LYS A 480 -21.55 22.34 -12.29
CA LYS A 480 -21.08 23.45 -11.43
C LYS A 480 -20.52 22.95 -10.10
N LEU A 481 -21.16 21.95 -9.50
CA LEU A 481 -20.74 21.41 -8.22
C LEU A 481 -19.43 20.61 -8.35
N ALA A 482 -19.29 19.83 -9.43
CA ALA A 482 -18.06 19.13 -9.77
C ALA A 482 -16.90 20.10 -9.99
N VAL A 483 -17.10 21.22 -10.72
CA VAL A 483 -16.07 22.27 -10.89
C VAL A 483 -15.57 22.75 -9.53
N LYS A 484 -16.47 23.11 -8.60
CA LYS A 484 -16.08 23.56 -7.25
C LYS A 484 -15.31 22.49 -6.48
N THR A 485 -15.70 21.23 -6.62
CA THR A 485 -15.06 20.11 -5.93
C THR A 485 -13.66 19.86 -6.48
N THR A 486 -13.50 19.94 -7.80
CA THR A 486 -12.21 19.85 -8.49
C THR A 486 -11.29 21.03 -8.13
N ASP A 487 -11.83 22.25 -8.05
CA ASP A 487 -11.08 23.43 -7.62
C ASP A 487 -10.56 23.28 -6.19
N ARG A 488 -11.40 22.76 -5.28
CA ARG A 488 -11.00 22.44 -3.91
C ARG A 488 -9.86 21.42 -3.89
N LEU A 489 -9.98 20.31 -4.63
CA LEU A 489 -8.95 19.28 -4.70
C LEU A 489 -7.58 19.87 -5.11
N LEU A 490 -7.55 20.70 -6.15
CA LEU A 490 -6.31 21.33 -6.63
C LEU A 490 -5.80 22.42 -5.68
N HIS A 491 -6.69 23.14 -5.01
CA HIS A 491 -6.33 24.08 -3.95
C HIS A 491 -5.63 23.37 -2.80
N ASP A 492 -6.21 22.29 -2.27
CA ASP A 492 -5.68 21.58 -1.12
C ASP A 492 -4.35 20.89 -1.45
N LEU A 493 -4.21 20.35 -2.67
CA LEU A 493 -2.93 19.88 -3.21
C LEU A 493 -1.88 21.00 -3.25
N SER A 494 -2.25 22.22 -3.65
CA SER A 494 -1.30 23.35 -3.71
C SER A 494 -0.75 23.75 -2.34
N LEU A 495 -1.54 23.60 -1.27
CA LEU A 495 -1.08 23.85 0.11
C LEU A 495 0.02 22.85 0.49
N GLN A 496 -0.18 21.59 0.09
CA GLN A 496 0.71 20.45 0.38
C GLN A 496 1.92 20.33 -0.55
N THR A 497 2.16 21.32 -1.43
CA THR A 497 3.34 21.32 -2.29
C THR A 497 4.52 22.04 -1.63
N PHE A 498 5.68 21.39 -1.63
CA PHE A 498 6.96 21.99 -1.24
C PHE A 498 8.01 21.71 -2.31
N LYS A 499 8.69 22.78 -2.77
CA LYS A 499 9.68 22.72 -3.87
C LYS A 499 9.19 21.95 -5.10
N GLY A 500 7.91 22.12 -5.45
CA GLY A 500 7.28 21.50 -6.62
C GLY A 500 6.83 20.05 -6.42
N VAL A 501 6.91 19.49 -5.21
CA VAL A 501 6.51 18.10 -4.93
C VAL A 501 5.45 18.04 -3.83
N SER A 502 4.50 17.11 -3.95
CA SER A 502 3.48 16.87 -2.92
C SER A 502 4.14 16.23 -1.69
N ILE A 503 4.11 16.93 -0.56
CA ILE A 503 4.56 16.45 0.75
C ILE A 503 3.34 16.53 1.66
N ALA A 504 2.65 15.42 1.88
CA ALA A 504 1.36 15.41 2.57
C ALA A 504 1.17 14.17 3.44
N PRO A 505 0.49 14.26 4.59
CA PRO A 505 -0.19 13.12 5.18
C PRO A 505 -1.24 12.61 4.19
N MET A 506 -1.52 11.31 4.20
CA MET A 506 -2.41 10.69 3.21
C MET A 506 -3.42 9.77 3.88
N GLY A 507 -4.70 9.88 3.47
CA GLY A 507 -5.75 8.93 3.83
C GLY A 507 -5.59 7.57 3.16
N ARG A 508 -4.84 7.53 2.05
CA ARG A 508 -4.50 6.31 1.28
C ARG A 508 -3.06 6.38 0.75
N VAL A 509 -2.17 5.52 1.25
CA VAL A 509 -0.75 5.50 0.91
C VAL A 509 -0.28 4.16 0.33
N TYR A 510 0.76 4.24 -0.50
CA TYR A 510 1.49 3.16 -1.13
C TYR A 510 3.01 3.37 -1.01
N ARG A 511 3.81 2.41 -1.50
CA ARG A 511 5.28 2.40 -1.35
C ARG A 511 5.94 3.69 -1.84
N GLU A 512 5.34 4.34 -2.83
CA GLU A 512 5.82 5.59 -3.44
C GLU A 512 5.86 6.76 -2.44
N ALA A 513 5.30 6.65 -1.23
CA ALA A 513 5.53 7.59 -0.14
C ALA A 513 7.01 7.76 0.25
N LEU A 514 7.86 6.77 -0.05
CA LEU A 514 9.32 6.90 0.09
C LEU A 514 9.92 7.94 -0.89
N TYR A 515 9.21 8.18 -2.00
CA TYR A 515 9.63 8.99 -3.14
C TYR A 515 8.50 9.95 -3.55
N PRO A 516 8.21 10.99 -2.77
CA PRO A 516 7.02 11.79 -3.01
C PRO A 516 6.95 12.43 -4.41
N TYR A 517 8.11 12.66 -5.04
CA TYR A 517 8.29 13.14 -6.41
C TYR A 517 7.98 12.12 -7.52
N ALA A 518 7.78 10.84 -7.17
CA ALA A 518 7.55 9.72 -8.07
C ALA A 518 6.17 9.08 -7.85
N GLN A 519 5.18 9.90 -7.49
CA GLN A 519 3.78 9.52 -7.31
C GLN A 519 2.94 10.03 -8.49
N ASP A 520 1.84 9.34 -8.84
CA ASP A 520 0.96 9.73 -9.95
C ASP A 520 0.41 11.18 -9.80
N ILE A 521 0.16 11.61 -8.56
CA ILE A 521 -0.27 12.98 -8.23
C ILE A 521 0.73 14.06 -8.69
N GLN A 522 2.00 13.71 -8.83
CA GLN A 522 3.04 14.63 -9.28
C GLN A 522 2.77 15.13 -10.71
N SER A 523 2.11 14.33 -11.55
CA SER A 523 1.69 14.76 -12.88
C SER A 523 0.70 15.93 -12.83
N LEU A 524 -0.21 15.95 -11.85
CA LEU A 524 -1.12 17.09 -11.62
C LEU A 524 -0.38 18.35 -11.20
N ILE A 525 0.62 18.21 -10.30
CA ILE A 525 1.47 19.34 -9.91
C ILE A 525 2.23 19.90 -11.11
N ASN A 526 2.78 19.04 -11.98
CA ASN A 526 3.46 19.47 -13.20
C ASN A 526 2.51 20.18 -14.20
N LEU A 527 1.23 19.78 -14.25
CA LEU A 527 0.22 20.48 -15.05
C LEU A 527 -0.16 21.85 -14.45
N MET A 528 -0.12 22.00 -13.12
CA MET A 528 -0.31 23.29 -12.42
C MET A 528 0.91 24.22 -12.53
N ASP A 529 2.12 23.66 -12.48
CA ASP A 529 3.40 24.35 -12.67
C ASP A 529 4.34 23.51 -13.55
N PRO A 530 4.50 23.86 -14.85
CA PRO A 530 5.38 23.11 -15.77
C PRO A 530 6.84 23.00 -15.32
N GLU A 531 7.30 23.91 -14.44
CA GLU A 531 8.66 23.89 -13.88
C GLU A 531 8.83 22.88 -12.73
N ALA A 532 7.74 22.33 -12.19
CA ALA A 532 7.79 21.31 -11.15
C ALA A 532 8.29 19.96 -11.72
N PRO A 533 8.81 19.06 -10.87
CA PRO A 533 9.17 17.71 -11.30
C PRO A 533 8.03 17.01 -12.05
N ASP A 534 8.39 16.22 -13.04
CA ASP A 534 7.50 15.49 -13.94
C ASP A 534 7.44 14.01 -13.55
N TRP A 535 6.23 13.46 -13.57
CA TRP A 535 6.00 12.03 -13.40
C TRP A 535 4.89 11.56 -14.34
N PHE A 536 4.96 10.30 -14.75
CA PHE A 536 3.94 9.71 -15.62
C PHE A 536 2.67 9.42 -14.83
N SER A 537 1.52 9.81 -15.37
CA SER A 537 0.20 9.43 -14.89
C SER A 537 -0.75 9.42 -16.07
N GLU A 538 -1.44 8.31 -16.31
CA GLU A 538 -2.40 8.20 -17.41
C GLU A 538 -3.71 8.94 -17.13
N TRP A 539 -4.05 9.10 -15.85
CA TRP A 539 -5.36 9.56 -15.40
C TRP A 539 -5.66 10.99 -15.84
N VAL A 540 -4.60 11.80 -16.00
CA VAL A 540 -4.71 13.21 -16.39
C VAL A 540 -5.16 13.40 -17.84
N ILE A 541 -5.23 12.33 -18.66
CA ILE A 541 -5.65 12.44 -20.06
C ILE A 541 -7.09 12.96 -20.22
N PHE A 542 -7.93 12.82 -19.21
CA PHE A 542 -9.30 13.33 -19.26
C PHE A 542 -9.34 14.85 -19.44
N LEU A 543 -8.31 15.58 -18.98
CA LEU A 543 -8.18 17.02 -19.20
C LEU A 543 -8.11 17.39 -20.69
N ALA A 544 -7.54 16.53 -21.53
CA ALA A 544 -7.32 16.84 -22.94
C ALA A 544 -8.62 17.20 -23.68
N THR A 545 -9.73 16.59 -23.27
CA THR A 545 -11.05 16.78 -23.88
C THR A 545 -12.07 17.44 -22.94
N SER A 546 -11.65 17.82 -21.73
CA SER A 546 -12.56 18.39 -20.74
C SER A 546 -12.77 19.89 -20.97
N LYS A 547 -13.97 20.38 -20.64
CA LYS A 547 -14.24 21.81 -20.57
C LYS A 547 -13.71 22.47 -19.28
N TYR A 548 -13.27 21.67 -18.31
CA TYR A 548 -12.68 22.15 -17.06
C TYR A 548 -11.41 22.97 -17.32
N GLN A 549 -11.19 24.01 -16.52
CA GLN A 549 -9.99 24.84 -16.58
C GLN A 549 -9.33 24.84 -15.21
N ILE A 550 -8.02 24.55 -15.17
CA ILE A 550 -7.24 24.58 -13.93
C ILE A 550 -7.25 26.02 -13.38
N PRO A 551 -7.57 26.22 -12.09
CA PRO A 551 -7.59 27.54 -11.48
C PRO A 551 -6.26 28.28 -11.60
N VAL A 552 -6.34 29.58 -11.89
CA VAL A 552 -5.16 30.46 -11.92
C VAL A 552 -4.65 30.71 -10.49
N GLY A 553 -3.34 30.94 -10.35
CA GLY A 553 -2.72 31.31 -9.06
C GLY A 553 -2.23 30.14 -8.21
N LEU A 554 -2.59 28.90 -8.53
CA LEU A 554 -2.12 27.71 -7.81
C LEU A 554 -0.58 27.62 -7.74
N LYS A 555 0.12 27.96 -8.83
CA LYS A 555 1.59 28.03 -8.88
C LYS A 555 2.19 28.97 -7.84
N ALA A 556 1.58 30.13 -7.61
CA ALA A 556 2.05 31.06 -6.59
C ALA A 556 1.80 30.47 -5.19
N ARG A 557 0.61 29.91 -4.97
CA ARG A 557 0.19 29.29 -3.71
C ARG A 557 1.11 28.16 -3.27
N MET A 558 1.58 27.33 -4.20
CA MET A 558 2.54 26.26 -3.92
C MET A 558 3.86 26.77 -3.31
N LYS A 559 4.25 28.03 -3.57
CA LYS A 559 5.51 28.64 -3.10
C LYS A 559 5.33 29.49 -1.83
N GLU A 560 4.09 29.76 -1.43
CA GLU A 560 3.80 30.60 -0.25
C GLU A 560 4.24 29.89 1.04
N PRO A 561 4.91 30.59 1.96
CA PRO A 561 5.05 30.11 3.34
C PRO A 561 3.67 29.91 3.98
N LEU A 562 3.50 28.84 4.75
CA LEU A 562 2.22 28.48 5.37
C LEU A 562 2.44 28.01 6.80
N SER A 563 1.59 28.46 7.71
CA SER A 563 1.46 27.94 9.07
C SER A 563 -0.03 27.90 9.40
N LEU A 564 -0.66 26.73 9.29
CA LEU A 564 -2.11 26.57 9.49
C LEU A 564 -2.47 25.12 9.81
N CYS A 565 -3.69 24.92 10.32
CA CYS A 565 -4.36 23.63 10.34
C CYS A 565 -5.72 23.74 9.64
N TYR A 566 -6.11 22.69 8.94
CA TYR A 566 -7.38 22.56 8.22
C TYR A 566 -7.86 21.11 8.26
N ASP A 567 -9.14 20.89 7.97
CA ASP A 567 -9.75 19.58 8.16
C ASP A 567 -10.15 18.93 6.83
N GLU A 568 -9.77 17.67 6.66
CA GLU A 568 -10.22 16.77 5.60
C GLU A 568 -11.02 15.63 6.22
N SER A 569 -12.32 15.55 5.90
CA SER A 569 -13.24 14.62 6.54
C SER A 569 -13.17 14.74 8.08
N ASN A 570 -12.94 13.65 8.82
CA ASN A 570 -12.75 13.66 10.28
C ASN A 570 -11.29 13.85 10.73
N SER A 571 -10.38 14.18 9.81
CA SER A 571 -8.97 14.40 10.06
C SER A 571 -8.64 15.89 10.14
N SER A 572 -7.76 16.26 11.06
CA SER A 572 -7.19 17.61 11.12
C SER A 572 -5.72 17.57 10.71
N ILE A 573 -5.38 18.31 9.66
CA ILE A 573 -4.06 18.36 9.04
C ILE A 573 -3.40 19.68 9.39
N CYS A 574 -2.17 19.64 9.87
CA CYS A 574 -1.36 20.82 10.14
C CYS A 574 -0.19 20.91 9.17
N ILE A 575 0.19 22.14 8.84
CA ILE A 575 1.29 22.47 7.93
C ILE A 575 2.12 23.58 8.55
N GLU A 576 3.44 23.42 8.51
CA GLU A 576 4.44 24.47 8.68
C GLU A 576 5.38 24.40 7.47
N LYS A 577 5.41 25.44 6.64
CA LYS A 577 6.13 25.47 5.36
C LYS A 577 6.80 26.82 5.18
N ASN A 578 8.08 26.80 4.80
CA ASN A 578 8.84 27.98 4.40
C ASN A 578 9.80 27.63 3.26
N ALA A 579 10.80 28.46 2.97
CA ALA A 579 11.76 28.21 1.88
C ALA A 579 12.76 27.07 2.17
N HIS A 580 12.95 26.72 3.45
CA HIS A 580 13.98 25.78 3.91
C HIS A 580 13.42 24.38 4.18
N TYR A 581 12.20 24.30 4.69
CA TYR A 581 11.57 23.03 5.03
C TYR A 581 10.04 23.09 4.92
N MET A 582 9.44 21.90 4.90
CA MET A 582 8.02 21.67 5.15
C MET A 582 7.84 20.56 6.18
N MET A 583 6.99 20.79 7.17
CA MET A 583 6.54 19.81 8.14
C MET A 583 5.02 19.75 8.10
N THR A 584 4.48 18.55 7.99
CA THR A 584 3.03 18.35 7.96
C THR A 584 2.64 17.05 8.63
N SER A 585 1.52 17.05 9.36
CA SER A 585 1.00 15.89 10.06
C SER A 585 -0.52 15.91 10.10
N VAL A 586 -1.11 14.73 10.28
CA VAL A 586 -2.44 14.63 10.90
C VAL A 586 -2.29 14.76 12.41
N GLN A 587 -3.25 15.40 13.07
CA GLN A 587 -3.33 15.41 14.53
C GLN A 587 -4.18 14.25 15.03
N SER A 588 -3.71 13.59 16.08
CA SER A 588 -4.55 12.65 16.82
C SER A 588 -5.61 13.43 17.58
N ASN A 589 -6.86 13.05 17.41
CA ASN A 589 -7.98 13.79 17.97
C ASN A 589 -7.97 13.70 19.52
N HIS A 590 -7.93 14.84 20.20
CA HIS A 590 -8.30 14.97 21.61
C HIS A 590 -9.77 15.40 21.70
N LYS A 591 -10.50 14.94 22.73
CA LYS A 591 -11.96 15.07 23.00
C LYS A 591 -12.68 16.39 22.64
N GLU A 592 -11.96 17.44 22.27
CA GLU A 592 -12.40 18.78 21.92
C GLU A 592 -12.77 18.96 20.43
N ILE A 593 -12.33 18.08 19.51
CA ILE A 593 -12.70 18.17 18.08
C ILE A 593 -13.78 17.12 17.75
N PRO A 594 -15.05 17.52 17.56
CA PRO A 594 -16.11 16.58 17.18
C PRO A 594 -15.87 16.04 15.77
N ARG A 595 -16.37 14.82 15.51
CA ARG A 595 -16.43 14.29 14.15
C ARG A 595 -17.34 15.18 13.29
N LYS A 596 -16.97 15.39 12.03
CA LYS A 596 -17.84 16.06 11.05
C LYS A 596 -19.01 15.16 10.64
N TRP A 597 -18.77 13.84 10.59
CA TRP A 597 -19.78 12.85 10.29
C TRP A 597 -19.55 11.55 11.08
N GLU A 598 -20.64 10.83 11.36
CA GLU A 598 -20.63 9.62 12.17
C GLU A 598 -20.72 8.37 11.31
N ASN A 599 -19.94 7.35 11.67
CA ASN A 599 -20.05 6.04 11.03
C ASN A 599 -21.40 5.41 11.39
N ILE A 600 -22.19 5.03 10.40
CA ILE A 600 -23.53 4.42 10.58
C ILE A 600 -23.56 2.93 10.24
N TYR A 601 -22.44 2.32 9.86
CA TYR A 601 -22.39 0.91 9.52
C TYR A 601 -22.72 0.04 10.75
N GLY A 602 -23.58 -0.96 10.56
CA GLY A 602 -24.02 -1.87 11.62
C GLY A 602 -25.06 -1.29 12.61
N LYS A 603 -25.48 -0.03 12.46
CA LYS A 603 -26.57 0.55 13.28
C LYS A 603 -27.94 0.11 12.76
N GLU A 604 -28.91 -0.06 13.66
CA GLU A 604 -30.28 -0.43 13.29
C GLU A 604 -31.02 0.73 12.59
N GLY A 605 -31.87 0.42 11.61
CA GLY A 605 -32.75 1.39 10.95
C GLY A 605 -32.07 2.37 9.98
N VAL A 606 -30.82 2.13 9.60
CA VAL A 606 -30.07 3.00 8.67
C VAL A 606 -30.46 2.77 7.21
N ASP A 607 -30.39 3.82 6.41
CA ASP A 607 -30.55 3.73 4.96
C ASP A 607 -29.25 3.26 4.30
N ILE A 608 -29.20 1.98 3.95
CA ILE A 608 -28.08 1.33 3.24
C ILE A 608 -27.86 1.87 1.82
N GLY A 609 -28.82 2.61 1.26
CA GLY A 609 -28.71 3.26 -0.04
C GLY A 609 -28.09 4.65 0.01
N SER A 610 -27.95 5.24 1.20
CA SER A 610 -27.44 6.60 1.40
C SER A 610 -25.93 6.71 1.17
N PHE A 611 -25.45 7.89 0.75
CA PHE A 611 -24.02 8.12 0.59
C PHE A 611 -23.26 8.06 1.92
N THR A 612 -23.87 8.49 3.04
CA THR A 612 -23.29 8.33 4.37
C THR A 612 -23.00 6.86 4.74
N TYR A 613 -23.83 5.92 4.29
CA TYR A 613 -23.56 4.48 4.46
C TYR A 613 -22.36 4.03 3.63
N VAL A 614 -22.20 4.56 2.41
CA VAL A 614 -21.01 4.32 1.55
C VAL A 614 -19.73 4.82 2.24
N LYS A 615 -19.73 6.05 2.77
CA LYS A 615 -18.60 6.58 3.55
C LYS A 615 -18.30 5.73 4.78
N SER A 616 -19.34 5.22 5.43
CA SER A 616 -19.18 4.31 6.58
C SER A 616 -18.49 3.01 6.20
N LEU A 617 -18.84 2.41 5.05
CA LEU A 617 -18.14 1.24 4.49
C LEU A 617 -16.68 1.56 4.14
N ASN A 618 -16.42 2.74 3.56
CA ASN A 618 -15.08 3.22 3.27
C ASN A 618 -14.21 3.25 4.53
N GLU A 619 -14.70 3.91 5.57
CA GLU A 619 -13.98 4.03 6.85
C GLU A 619 -13.78 2.66 7.53
N CYS A 620 -14.77 1.77 7.45
CA CYS A 620 -14.65 0.40 7.94
C CYS A 620 -13.54 -0.37 7.23
N PHE A 621 -13.51 -0.33 5.89
CA PHE A 621 -12.64 -1.18 5.09
C PHE A 621 -11.24 -0.58 4.87
N HIS A 622 -11.14 0.69 4.47
CA HIS A 622 -9.90 1.37 4.12
C HIS A 622 -9.23 2.09 5.29
N GLY A 623 -9.85 2.07 6.47
CA GLY A 623 -9.29 2.58 7.71
C GLY A 623 -9.96 3.87 8.18
N THR A 624 -9.80 4.16 9.47
CA THR A 624 -10.47 5.29 10.12
C THR A 624 -10.11 6.63 9.46
N THR A 625 -11.10 7.52 9.33
CA THR A 625 -10.90 8.93 8.93
C THR A 625 -10.63 9.82 10.15
N GLN A 626 -10.73 9.26 11.34
CA GLN A 626 -10.38 9.90 12.61
C GLN A 626 -9.18 9.16 13.22
N PHE A 627 -8.01 9.80 13.21
CA PHE A 627 -6.78 9.18 13.71
C PHE A 627 -6.73 9.26 15.23
N GLN A 628 -6.87 8.11 15.88
CA GLN A 628 -6.88 8.00 17.33
C GLN A 628 -5.81 7.04 17.82
N PRO A 629 -5.14 7.33 18.95
CA PRO A 629 -4.07 6.47 19.45
C PRO A 629 -4.58 5.07 19.80
N GLY A 630 -3.84 4.03 19.41
CA GLY A 630 -4.15 2.63 19.76
C GLY A 630 -5.14 1.91 18.84
N VAL A 631 -5.80 2.64 17.95
CA VAL A 631 -6.68 2.06 16.93
C VAL A 631 -5.83 1.35 15.86
N PHE A 632 -6.31 0.20 15.37
CA PHE A 632 -5.71 -0.48 14.22
C PHE A 632 -5.73 0.43 12.99
N GLY A 633 -4.57 0.60 12.36
CA GLY A 633 -4.45 1.37 11.14
C GLY A 633 -4.59 0.52 9.88
N TYR A 634 -4.41 1.18 8.75
CA TYR A 634 -4.36 0.58 7.43
C TYR A 634 -3.38 1.38 6.56
N GLN A 635 -3.79 1.78 5.36
CA GLN A 635 -2.96 2.51 4.42
C GLN A 635 -2.97 4.02 4.67
N GLN A 636 -2.64 4.48 5.87
CA GLN A 636 -2.53 5.92 6.16
C GLN A 636 -1.10 6.35 6.45
N HIS A 637 -0.74 7.50 5.90
CA HIS A 637 0.54 8.15 6.12
C HIS A 637 0.36 9.36 7.03
N MET A 638 1.02 9.35 8.18
CA MET A 638 0.67 10.25 9.27
C MET A 638 1.34 11.62 9.16
N TRP A 639 2.59 11.69 8.73
CA TRP A 639 3.34 12.94 8.75
C TRP A 639 4.64 12.87 7.95
N TYR A 640 5.11 14.03 7.50
CA TYR A 640 6.43 14.23 6.90
C TYR A 640 7.16 15.40 7.56
N ALA A 641 8.48 15.28 7.62
CA ALA A 641 9.41 16.41 7.64
C ALA A 641 10.26 16.36 6.36
N SER A 642 10.24 17.42 5.57
CA SER A 642 10.91 17.50 4.26
C SER A 642 11.81 18.72 4.20
N LEU A 643 13.08 18.52 3.88
CA LEU A 643 14.05 19.59 3.63
C LEU A 643 14.26 19.86 2.13
N ASP A 644 13.96 18.84 1.32
CA ASP A 644 14.09 18.83 -0.13
C ASP A 644 13.17 17.75 -0.71
N PRO A 645 12.75 17.80 -2.00
CA PRO A 645 11.89 16.78 -2.60
C PRO A 645 12.26 15.31 -2.30
N ALA A 646 13.56 15.00 -2.21
CA ALA A 646 14.05 13.66 -1.90
C ALA A 646 14.55 13.48 -0.46
N ALA A 647 14.71 14.55 0.32
CA ALA A 647 15.19 14.52 1.70
C ALA A 647 14.01 14.60 2.67
N VAL A 648 13.29 13.48 2.78
CA VAL A 648 12.09 13.34 3.62
C VAL A 648 12.34 12.38 4.78
N VAL A 649 11.72 12.67 5.93
CA VAL A 649 11.80 11.89 7.17
C VAL A 649 10.40 11.68 7.71
N PHE A 650 10.12 10.46 8.15
CA PHE A 650 8.89 10.10 8.84
C PHE A 650 9.13 8.84 9.71
N VAL A 651 8.16 8.55 10.57
CA VAL A 651 8.13 7.33 11.40
C VAL A 651 6.83 6.59 11.14
N THR A 652 6.90 5.26 11.07
CA THR A 652 5.70 4.40 11.04
C THR A 652 5.83 3.25 12.02
N HIS A 653 4.67 2.67 12.38
CA HIS A 653 4.59 1.32 12.91
C HIS A 653 4.21 0.37 11.76
N PRO A 654 5.12 -0.47 11.26
CA PRO A 654 4.87 -1.28 10.07
C PRO A 654 3.87 -2.42 10.33
N GLY A 655 3.13 -2.82 9.29
CA GLY A 655 2.26 -4.00 9.30
C GLY A 655 2.96 -5.30 8.90
N GLY A 656 4.10 -5.21 8.22
CA GLY A 656 5.00 -6.33 7.87
C GLY A 656 6.36 -6.22 8.57
N SER A 657 7.19 -7.25 8.49
CA SER A 657 8.51 -7.26 9.14
C SER A 657 9.67 -6.81 8.23
N CYS A 658 9.43 -6.72 6.93
CA CYS A 658 10.38 -6.31 5.90
C CYS A 658 9.66 -5.77 4.66
N GLU A 659 10.41 -5.09 3.79
CA GLU A 659 9.91 -4.44 2.58
C GLU A 659 9.40 -5.41 1.52
N ALA A 660 9.91 -6.64 1.50
CA ALA A 660 9.41 -7.68 0.60
C ALA A 660 7.97 -8.14 0.90
N CYS A 661 7.42 -7.78 2.08
CA CYS A 661 6.04 -8.11 2.42
C CYS A 661 5.06 -7.34 1.53
N SER A 662 4.01 -8.01 1.08
CA SER A 662 2.98 -7.39 0.22
C SER A 662 1.70 -6.99 0.96
N VAL A 663 1.71 -7.14 2.29
CA VAL A 663 0.58 -6.85 3.18
C VAL A 663 0.25 -5.36 3.23
N ARG A 664 -0.97 -5.06 3.68
CA ARG A 664 -1.47 -3.71 3.94
C ARG A 664 -2.10 -3.68 5.34
N PRO A 665 -1.65 -2.84 6.29
CA PRO A 665 -0.53 -1.89 6.19
C PRO A 665 0.78 -2.59 5.81
N GLY A 666 1.58 -1.93 4.98
CA GLY A 666 2.86 -2.44 4.49
C GLY A 666 3.99 -2.20 5.48
N TYR A 667 5.22 -2.36 4.99
CA TYR A 667 6.42 -2.03 5.76
C TYR A 667 6.63 -0.51 5.85
N TRP A 668 6.73 0.20 4.72
CA TRP A 668 6.84 1.68 4.74
C TRP A 668 5.52 2.43 4.51
N PHE A 669 4.46 1.75 4.07
CA PHE A 669 3.21 2.37 3.63
C PHE A 669 2.02 1.94 4.48
N GLY A 670 1.62 2.81 5.40
CA GLY A 670 0.54 2.57 6.34
C GLY A 670 1.01 2.49 7.78
N ASN A 671 0.09 2.19 8.69
CA ASN A 671 0.39 1.99 10.11
C ASN A 671 -0.36 0.78 10.65
N GLY A 672 0.32 -0.13 11.34
CA GLY A 672 -0.32 -1.26 12.04
C GLY A 672 -1.21 -0.79 13.19
N ILE A 673 -0.69 0.16 13.99
CA ILE A 673 -1.36 0.75 15.15
C ILE A 673 -1.11 2.25 15.11
N MET A 674 -2.18 3.03 15.24
CA MET A 674 -2.11 4.48 15.15
C MET A 674 -1.41 5.08 16.38
N PRO A 675 -0.46 6.01 16.19
CA PRO A 675 0.18 6.74 17.27
C PRO A 675 -0.72 7.85 17.85
N ALA A 676 -0.32 8.40 18.99
CA ALA A 676 -0.69 9.76 19.35
C ALA A 676 0.26 10.72 18.65
N ILE A 677 -0.24 11.69 17.89
CA ILE A 677 0.54 12.69 17.16
C ILE A 677 -0.03 14.09 17.42
N ARG A 678 0.88 15.05 17.63
CA ARG A 678 0.57 16.48 17.66
C ARG A 678 1.67 17.26 16.97
N GLN A 679 1.29 18.20 16.12
CA GLN A 679 2.21 19.17 15.53
C GLN A 679 1.98 20.54 16.15
N VAL A 680 3.07 21.21 16.52
CA VAL A 680 3.10 22.60 16.98
C VAL A 680 4.17 23.32 16.17
N ASN A 681 3.74 24.11 15.19
CA ASN A 681 4.61 24.79 14.23
C ASN A 681 5.58 23.78 13.57
N ASN A 682 6.89 23.98 13.80
CA ASN A 682 8.01 23.21 13.27
C ASN A 682 8.39 21.98 14.12
N ILE A 683 7.52 21.53 15.03
CA ILE A 683 7.77 20.40 15.92
C ILE A 683 6.62 19.39 15.86
N ILE A 684 6.95 18.11 15.64
CA ILE A 684 6.03 16.97 15.77
C ILE A 684 6.39 16.16 17.01
N TYR A 685 5.36 15.82 17.78
CA TYR A 685 5.40 14.93 18.93
C TYR A 685 4.66 13.66 18.57
N ALA A 686 5.24 12.48 18.82
CA ALA A 686 4.58 11.21 18.57
C ALA A 686 4.83 10.19 19.69
N ILE A 687 3.80 9.41 20.05
CA ILE A 687 3.89 8.27 20.98
C ILE A 687 3.28 7.05 20.31
N TYR A 688 4.08 5.99 20.17
CA TYR A 688 3.66 4.68 19.67
C TYR A 688 3.60 3.70 20.82
N ARG A 689 2.41 3.13 21.06
CA ARG A 689 2.22 2.01 21.99
C ARG A 689 1.56 0.87 21.26
N ILE A 690 2.29 -0.23 21.11
CA ILE A 690 1.95 -1.37 20.27
C ILE A 690 1.53 -2.55 21.16
N PRO A 691 0.24 -2.94 21.17
CA PRO A 691 -0.23 -4.06 21.97
C PRO A 691 0.34 -5.39 21.49
N GLU A 692 0.40 -6.39 22.37
CA GLU A 692 0.81 -7.76 22.01
C GLU A 692 -0.15 -8.46 21.04
N SER A 693 -1.34 -7.89 20.79
CA SER A 693 -2.25 -8.31 19.72
C SER A 693 -1.76 -7.91 18.32
N HIS A 694 -0.63 -7.19 18.22
CA HIS A 694 0.06 -6.93 16.96
C HIS A 694 1.42 -7.66 16.90
N PRO A 695 1.76 -8.31 15.77
CA PRO A 695 2.92 -9.18 15.68
C PRO A 695 4.26 -8.42 15.64
N ILE A 696 4.26 -7.18 15.13
CA ILE A 696 5.47 -6.38 14.98
C ILE A 696 5.72 -5.56 16.26
N PRO A 697 6.87 -5.69 16.94
CA PRO A 697 7.16 -5.03 18.22
C PRO A 697 8.14 -3.85 18.10
N PHE A 698 8.20 -3.19 16.93
CA PHE A 698 9.11 -2.07 16.69
C PHE A 698 8.45 -0.99 15.85
N THR A 699 9.00 0.22 15.94
CA THR A 699 8.76 1.31 15.00
C THR A 699 10.04 1.62 14.25
N HIS A 700 9.92 2.26 13.09
CA HIS A 700 11.10 2.60 12.29
C HIS A 700 11.02 4.00 11.68
N VAL A 701 12.20 4.60 11.53
CA VAL A 701 12.43 5.92 10.96
C VAL A 701 12.93 5.73 9.53
N TYR A 702 12.25 6.33 8.56
CA TYR A 702 12.81 6.49 7.22
C TYR A 702 13.80 7.66 7.24
N TRP A 703 15.06 7.35 6.96
CA TRP A 703 16.18 8.28 7.00
C TRP A 703 17.13 8.01 5.82
N PRO A 704 16.86 8.58 4.62
CA PRO A 704 17.66 8.32 3.43
C PRO A 704 19.01 9.04 3.51
N GLN A 705 20.04 8.36 4.01
CA GLN A 705 21.33 8.98 4.37
C GLN A 705 22.00 9.72 3.21
N SER A 706 21.89 9.20 2.00
CA SER A 706 22.43 9.78 0.76
C SER A 706 21.86 11.17 0.42
N ARG A 707 20.73 11.56 1.04
CA ARG A 707 20.03 12.83 0.79
C ARG A 707 20.45 13.95 1.72
N PHE A 708 21.27 13.65 2.72
CA PHE A 708 21.80 14.64 3.65
C PHE A 708 23.25 15.00 3.30
N LEU A 709 23.54 16.30 3.25
CA LEU A 709 24.89 16.83 3.05
C LEU A 709 25.76 16.61 4.30
N GLU A 710 25.14 16.72 5.48
CA GLU A 710 25.74 16.47 6.78
C GLU A 710 24.71 15.75 7.66
N GLN A 711 25.17 14.82 8.48
CA GLN A 711 24.33 14.14 9.46
C GLN A 711 25.13 13.77 10.71
N VAL A 712 24.44 13.70 11.85
CA VAL A 712 25.04 13.36 13.14
C VAL A 712 24.03 12.62 14.01
N MET A 713 24.51 11.64 14.78
CA MET A 713 23.73 10.98 15.81
C MET A 713 24.39 11.22 17.18
N ARG A 714 23.66 11.80 18.13
CA ARG A 714 24.16 12.10 19.48
C ARG A 714 23.02 12.22 20.49
N GLU A 715 23.19 11.66 21.69
CA GLU A 715 22.26 11.81 22.82
C GLU A 715 20.78 11.49 22.48
N GLY A 716 20.55 10.42 21.71
CA GLY A 716 19.21 10.00 21.29
C GLY A 716 18.62 10.80 20.13
N TRP A 717 19.36 11.78 19.59
CA TRP A 717 19.02 12.54 18.40
C TRP A 717 19.74 12.00 17.17
N LEU A 718 19.02 11.96 16.05
CA LEU A 718 19.54 11.86 14.69
C LEU A 718 19.20 13.17 13.97
N ALA A 719 20.21 13.88 13.47
CA ALA A 719 20.03 15.17 12.81
C ALA A 719 20.73 15.21 11.45
N GLY A 720 20.17 15.97 10.51
CA GLY A 720 20.64 16.05 9.14
C GLY A 720 20.39 17.42 8.51
N ARG A 721 21.24 17.79 7.55
CA ARG A 721 21.13 19.01 6.73
C ARG A 721 20.92 18.64 5.27
N ALA A 722 19.93 19.24 4.63
CA ALA A 722 19.79 19.25 3.17
C ALA A 722 19.48 20.67 2.69
N GLY A 723 20.24 21.15 1.69
CA GLY A 723 20.22 22.57 1.33
C GLY A 723 20.50 23.46 2.53
N THR A 724 19.56 24.38 2.82
CA THR A 724 19.61 25.34 3.94
C THR A 724 18.66 24.96 5.09
N GLY A 725 18.03 23.78 5.04
CA GLY A 725 17.16 23.28 6.10
C GLY A 725 17.85 22.26 7.00
N TYR A 726 17.35 22.13 8.22
CA TYR A 726 17.76 21.14 9.22
C TYR A 726 16.56 20.32 9.70
N VAL A 727 16.80 19.04 9.96
CA VAL A 727 15.85 18.16 10.64
C VAL A 727 16.56 17.42 11.76
N GLY A 728 15.91 17.30 12.91
CA GLY A 728 16.39 16.54 14.06
C GLY A 728 15.26 15.66 14.60
N ILE A 729 15.51 14.37 14.76
CA ILE A 729 14.57 13.42 15.35
C ILE A 729 15.17 12.78 16.60
N TRP A 730 14.46 12.92 17.72
CA TRP A 730 14.75 12.25 18.98
C TRP A 730 13.89 10.99 19.12
N CYS A 731 14.46 9.95 19.72
CA CYS A 731 13.70 8.79 20.17
C CYS A 731 13.98 8.49 21.64
N SER A 732 12.93 8.10 22.37
CA SER A 732 13.04 7.59 23.75
C SER A 732 13.88 6.31 23.90
N HIS A 733 14.10 5.60 22.80
CA HIS A 733 14.84 4.35 22.72
C HIS A 733 16.02 4.49 21.77
N VAL A 734 16.99 3.56 21.87
CA VAL A 734 18.14 3.53 20.97
C VAL A 734 17.68 3.21 19.55
N LEU A 735 17.95 4.14 18.63
CA LEU A 735 17.77 3.92 17.20
C LEU A 735 18.94 3.09 16.65
N LYS A 736 18.63 1.93 16.08
CA LYS A 736 19.61 1.03 15.48
C LYS A 736 19.49 1.06 13.96
N PRO A 737 20.59 1.24 13.20
CA PRO A 737 20.53 1.15 11.75
C PRO A 737 20.06 -0.26 11.34
N TYR A 738 19.19 -0.33 10.35
CA TYR A 738 18.70 -1.58 9.78
C TYR A 738 18.90 -1.58 8.27
N GLN A 739 19.20 -2.75 7.69
CA GLN A 739 19.53 -2.91 6.28
C GLN A 739 18.59 -3.94 5.67
N ASP A 740 17.58 -3.44 4.97
CA ASP A 740 16.61 -4.25 4.23
C ASP A 740 16.86 -4.15 2.70
N GLU A 741 15.80 -4.13 1.88
CA GLU A 741 15.86 -3.80 0.45
C GLU A 741 16.42 -2.39 0.21
N LEU A 742 16.06 -1.42 1.06
CA LEU A 742 16.57 -0.05 1.04
C LEU A 742 17.82 0.03 1.93
N THR A 743 18.99 0.18 1.32
CA THR A 743 20.23 0.28 2.09
C THR A 743 20.46 1.70 2.62
N ASP A 744 20.97 1.80 3.85
CA ASP A 744 21.28 3.07 4.53
C ASP A 744 20.09 4.05 4.60
N CYS A 745 18.87 3.52 4.68
CA CYS A 745 17.63 4.31 4.71
C CYS A 745 16.79 4.14 5.99
N GLU A 746 17.21 3.29 6.93
CA GLU A 746 16.35 2.90 8.06
C GLU A 746 17.06 2.92 9.41
N TYR A 747 16.35 3.41 10.42
CA TYR A 747 16.65 3.14 11.83
C TYR A 747 15.43 2.56 12.56
N ARG A 748 15.62 1.48 13.31
CA ARG A 748 14.59 0.83 14.12
C ARG A 748 14.69 1.21 15.60
N ALA A 749 13.55 1.36 16.25
CA ALA A 749 13.43 1.34 17.70
C ALA A 749 12.75 0.03 18.11
N ASP A 750 13.53 -0.90 18.67
CA ASP A 750 13.05 -2.23 19.09
C ASP A 750 12.27 -2.15 20.42
N SER A 751 11.12 -1.49 20.39
CA SER A 751 10.24 -1.35 21.54
C SER A 751 8.78 -1.27 21.11
N ARG A 752 7.92 -1.84 21.96
CA ARG A 752 6.46 -1.69 21.85
C ARG A 752 5.96 -0.37 22.42
N ASP A 753 6.80 0.39 23.12
CA ASP A 753 6.43 1.64 23.77
C ASP A 753 7.52 2.69 23.53
N ALA A 754 7.35 3.50 22.48
CA ALA A 754 8.36 4.45 22.02
C ALA A 754 7.77 5.82 21.71
N ALA A 755 8.45 6.87 22.16
CA ALA A 755 8.14 8.25 21.85
C ALA A 755 9.19 8.91 20.95
N TYR A 756 8.73 9.84 20.12
CA TYR A 756 9.52 10.57 19.14
C TYR A 756 9.23 12.07 19.18
N ILE A 757 10.26 12.88 18.91
CA ILE A 757 10.11 14.31 18.63
C ILE A 757 10.90 14.63 17.38
N CYS A 758 10.24 15.23 16.39
CA CYS A 758 10.89 15.73 15.18
C CYS A 758 10.85 17.26 15.18
N ILE A 759 11.98 17.91 14.92
CA ILE A 759 12.12 19.36 14.86
C ILE A 759 12.72 19.72 13.50
N CYS A 760 12.15 20.71 12.82
CA CYS A 760 12.78 21.35 11.67
C CYS A 760 13.34 22.73 12.04
N GLY A 761 14.40 23.15 11.37
CA GLY A 761 14.97 24.49 11.49
C GLY A 761 15.65 24.92 10.20
N SER A 762 16.22 26.12 10.19
CA SER A 762 16.94 26.63 9.01
C SER A 762 18.34 27.15 9.36
N GLN A 763 19.14 27.35 8.32
CA GLN A 763 20.44 28.00 8.42
C GLN A 763 20.35 29.49 8.82
N GLU A 764 19.18 30.10 8.65
CA GLU A 764 18.93 31.47 9.12
C GLU A 764 18.77 31.53 10.64
N GLU A 765 18.20 30.47 11.23
CA GLU A 765 18.01 30.31 12.68
C GLU A 765 19.27 29.76 13.36
N PHE A 766 19.99 28.85 12.70
CA PHE A 766 21.16 28.15 13.22
C PHE A 766 22.29 28.17 12.21
N GLU A 767 23.42 28.81 12.52
CA GLU A 767 24.54 28.94 11.56
C GLU A 767 25.08 27.58 11.06
N THR A 768 25.00 26.53 11.89
CA THR A 768 25.54 25.20 11.60
C THR A 768 24.61 24.09 12.07
N LEU A 769 24.76 22.88 11.51
CA LEU A 769 24.08 21.68 12.01
C LEU A 769 24.39 21.43 13.50
N GLU A 770 25.62 21.73 13.91
CA GLU A 770 26.06 21.59 15.30
C GLU A 770 25.32 22.56 16.25
N ALA A 771 25.06 23.80 15.82
CA ALA A 771 24.25 24.74 16.59
C ALA A 771 22.79 24.26 16.73
N PHE A 772 22.22 23.75 15.63
CA PHE A 772 20.86 23.21 15.61
C PHE A 772 20.69 21.99 16.53
N ILE A 773 21.57 20.99 16.44
CA ILE A 773 21.47 19.80 17.32
C ILE A 773 21.68 20.17 18.79
N ASN A 774 22.56 21.12 19.09
CA ASN A 774 22.75 21.60 20.46
C ASN A 774 21.50 22.31 21.00
N ASP A 775 20.72 23.01 20.17
CA ASP A 775 19.40 23.52 20.57
C ASP A 775 18.41 22.38 20.85
N CYS A 776 18.34 21.39 19.95
CA CYS A 776 17.47 20.22 20.12
C CYS A 776 17.74 19.48 21.44
N ILE A 777 19.02 19.23 21.76
CA ILE A 777 19.44 18.59 23.01
C ILE A 777 19.03 19.42 24.24
N LYS A 778 19.21 20.75 24.20
CA LYS A 778 18.86 21.65 25.32
C LYS A 778 17.37 21.63 25.67
N ARG A 779 16.50 21.25 24.72
CA ARG A 779 15.06 21.11 24.97
C ARG A 779 14.72 19.94 25.89
N ASN A 780 15.67 19.03 26.11
CA ASN A 780 15.63 17.93 27.09
C ASN A 780 14.28 17.16 27.07
N PRO A 781 13.97 16.48 25.96
CA PRO A 781 12.75 15.70 25.85
C PRO A 781 12.71 14.57 26.88
N VAL A 782 11.55 14.36 27.50
CA VAL A 782 11.35 13.31 28.51
C VAL A 782 10.10 12.52 28.18
N TYR A 783 10.27 11.21 27.98
CA TYR A 783 9.16 10.27 27.90
C TYR A 783 9.01 9.50 29.21
N LYS A 784 7.80 9.48 29.77
CA LYS A 784 7.44 8.71 30.97
C LYS A 784 6.55 7.55 30.55
N GLU A 785 7.14 6.39 30.23
CA GLU A 785 6.44 5.19 29.76
C GLU A 785 5.22 4.81 30.62
N GLY A 786 5.40 4.73 31.94
CA GLY A 786 4.31 4.38 32.87
C GLY A 786 3.13 5.37 32.91
N LEU A 787 3.33 6.61 32.45
CA LEU A 787 2.29 7.63 32.32
C LEU A 787 1.88 7.89 30.87
N ALA A 788 2.50 7.21 29.91
CA ALA A 788 2.30 7.42 28.48
C ALA A 788 2.34 8.91 28.07
N THR A 789 3.26 9.67 28.69
CA THR A 789 3.34 11.13 28.56
C THR A 789 4.71 11.55 28.03
N LEU A 790 4.72 12.29 26.93
CA LEU A 790 5.90 12.90 26.32
C LEU A 790 5.90 14.41 26.59
N ARG A 791 7.01 14.93 27.10
CA ARG A 791 7.19 16.37 27.35
C ARG A 791 8.46 16.88 26.69
N CYS A 792 8.36 18.03 26.02
CA CYS A 792 9.51 18.78 25.53
C CYS A 792 9.18 20.28 25.53
N GLY A 793 9.95 21.07 26.27
CA GLY A 793 9.58 22.46 26.57
C GLY A 793 8.29 22.55 27.39
N SER A 794 7.37 23.43 26.98
CA SER A 794 6.03 23.61 27.58
C SER A 794 5.00 22.59 27.08
N GLU A 795 5.25 21.93 25.95
CA GLU A 795 4.30 21.01 25.33
C GLU A 795 4.31 19.65 26.01
N ILE A 796 3.11 19.08 26.16
CA ILE A 796 2.87 17.76 26.71
C ILE A 796 1.92 17.03 25.77
N LEU A 797 2.35 15.86 25.28
CA LEU A 797 1.50 14.91 24.58
C LEU A 797 1.24 13.71 25.49
N THR A 798 -0.03 13.33 25.62
CA THR A 798 -0.45 12.14 26.36
C THR A 798 -1.08 11.15 25.39
N TYR A 799 -0.67 9.89 25.49
CA TYR A 799 -1.31 8.80 24.76
C TYR A 799 -2.50 8.29 25.58
N GLU A 800 -3.71 8.49 25.07
CA GLU A 800 -4.95 7.88 25.58
C GLU A 800 -5.42 6.84 24.55
N ALA A 801 -5.35 5.56 24.90
CA ALA A 801 -5.78 4.48 24.00
C ALA A 801 -7.27 4.62 23.69
N CYS A 802 -7.60 4.54 22.40
CA CYS A 802 -8.96 4.50 21.89
C CYS A 802 -9.24 3.15 21.27
N GLU A 803 -10.51 2.73 21.28
CA GLU A 803 -10.99 1.55 20.56
C GLU A 803 -11.91 1.99 19.43
N ASN A 804 -11.72 1.41 18.24
CA ASN A 804 -12.60 1.62 17.11
C ASN A 804 -12.98 0.27 16.49
N LEU A 805 -14.18 -0.20 16.82
CA LEU A 805 -14.69 -1.50 16.37
C LEU A 805 -15.00 -1.54 14.87
N THR A 806 -15.08 -0.40 14.18
CA THR A 806 -15.28 -0.37 12.73
C THR A 806 -14.08 -0.91 11.95
N GLN A 807 -12.93 -1.08 12.62
CA GLN A 807 -11.69 -1.57 12.02
C GLN A 807 -11.56 -3.10 12.03
N TYR A 808 -12.61 -3.83 12.42
CA TYR A 808 -12.66 -5.30 12.45
C TYR A 808 -13.62 -5.81 11.35
N ILE A 809 -13.07 -6.46 10.32
CA ILE A 809 -13.78 -6.86 9.09
C ILE A 809 -13.60 -8.35 8.81
#